data_AF-Q7PMB7-F1
#
_entry.id   AF-Q7PMB7-F1
#
_cell.length_a   1.000
_cell.length_b   1.000
_cell.length_c   1.000
_cell.angle_alpha   90.00
_cell.angle_beta   90.00
_cell.angle_gamma   90.00
#
_symmetry.space_group_name_H-M   'P 1'
#
loop_
_entity.id
_entity.type
_entity.pdbx_description
1 polymer ?
#
loop_
_entity_poly.entity_id
_entity_poly.type
_entity_poly.pdbx_seq_one_letter_code
_entity_poly.pdbx_strand_id
1 'polypeptide(L)'
;MAIPMIRLDEANQLLDFSKKLDIDLLDNIVSCLYNSTGEQLRLAQTVLTTLKEHPDAWTRVDSILEFSQNQQTKFYALQILEEVIKTRWKILPRNQCEGIKKYVVGLIIKTSQDPAMMEANKVYLNKLNIILVQILKREWPNNWETFISDIVGASKTNETLCQNNMIILKLLSEEVFDFCSGQITQTKAKHLKDTMCSEFAQVFTLCQFVLENSLNAPLISATLQTLLKFLNWIPLGYIFETKLIDMLVCRFLTIPMFRNITIMCLSEIAGLQLPNYDHVFIALFKQTMEQFDTMIPPNTNMNQIYMNGSDDEQCFVQNLAMFLCTFLRVHATLVEKRDTMEVVLKALDYLVMISEVEDVEIFKICLEYWNSLTGELYKEAHTSSQRRTFYHKILSKVRYIMISRMAKPEEVLVVENENGEVVREFMKDTNSINLYKNMRETLVYLTHLDYADTERIMTDKLNNQVNGSEFSWKNLNTLCWAIGSISGAFFEEDEKRFLVTVIKELLGLCEHKKGKDNKAIIASNIMYVVGQYPRFLRAHWKFLKTVVNKLFEFMHETHDGVQDMACDTFIKIALKCRRHFVQLQPNESCTFIEEILATMSSIICDLQPQQVHTFYEAVGYMISAQADQVQQDILIEKYMMLPNQVWDDIISQATKNVDILKDMGAVKQLGSILKTNVRACKALGHSYVSQLGRIYLDMLNVYKIMSENITQAISLNGLSINNQPLIKAMHVVKKETLTLISEWVWKSNDPKMVMENFIPPLLEAVLFDYQRTKVPNAREPLVLSTMASIVNRLQAVITPEIPKIFDALFDCTLDMINKNFEDYPQHRTNFYELLQAVNMYCFKAFLSIPPEQFKLVFDSIVWAFKHTMRNVADTGLNILMQMLQNLEQHPQAAQSFYQTYYTDILMQIFSVVTDTSHTASLQNHATILAYMFSLVEAGRITVKLGPSDDNVLNIQEYVAMLLKSAFSHLTGNQIKIFVTGLFNLDQDVHAFKEHLRDFLIQIKEVTGEDDSDLYLEERENELKKIQEEKRRMLMTVPGMMNPHEMPEDMQDE
;
A
#
# COMPACT_ATOMS: atom_id res chain seq x y z
N MET A 1 -35.36 28.21 14.84
CA MET A 1 -36.10 28.72 13.66
C MET A 1 -36.13 27.61 12.64
N ALA A 2 -37.30 27.29 12.09
CA ALA A 2 -37.39 26.33 10.98
C ALA A 2 -36.68 26.92 9.76
N ILE A 3 -35.71 26.19 9.20
CA ILE A 3 -35.00 26.60 7.98
C ILE A 3 -36.05 26.61 6.84
N PRO A 4 -36.16 27.70 6.05
CA PRO A 4 -37.11 27.75 4.94
C PRO A 4 -36.84 26.61 3.95
N MET A 5 -37.89 25.92 3.52
CA MET A 5 -37.78 24.84 2.54
C MET A 5 -37.54 25.45 1.15
N ILE A 6 -36.37 25.18 0.56
CA ILE A 6 -35.93 25.81 -0.70
C ILE A 6 -36.61 25.09 -1.87
N ARG A 7 -37.26 25.85 -2.75
CA ARG A 7 -37.85 25.32 -3.99
C ARG A 7 -36.83 25.34 -5.13
N LEU A 8 -36.85 24.32 -5.99
CA LEU A 8 -35.94 24.20 -7.14
C LEU A 8 -36.02 25.42 -8.07
N ASP A 9 -37.21 25.95 -8.31
CA ASP A 9 -37.42 27.13 -9.15
C ASP A 9 -36.81 28.41 -8.56
N GLU A 10 -36.80 28.53 -7.23
CA GLU A 10 -36.16 29.65 -6.52
C GLU A 10 -34.65 29.51 -6.59
N ALA A 11 -34.12 28.31 -6.34
CA ALA A 11 -32.67 28.05 -6.39
C ALA A 11 -32.09 28.23 -7.80
N ASN A 12 -32.85 27.91 -8.85
CA ASN A 12 -32.44 28.14 -10.24
C ASN A 12 -32.36 29.62 -10.61
N GLN A 13 -32.96 30.54 -9.86
CA GLN A 13 -32.79 31.98 -10.08
C GLN A 13 -31.34 32.42 -9.86
N LEU A 14 -30.59 31.72 -9.00
CA LEU A 14 -29.16 31.97 -8.83
C LEU A 14 -28.35 31.65 -10.08
N LEU A 15 -28.85 30.82 -11.00
CA LEU A 15 -28.19 30.44 -12.25
C LEU A 15 -28.56 31.37 -13.42
N ASP A 16 -29.45 32.34 -13.22
CA ASP A 16 -29.84 33.31 -14.26
C ASP A 16 -28.85 34.49 -14.31
N PHE A 17 -27.88 34.42 -15.23
CA PHE A 17 -26.85 35.45 -15.43
C PHE A 17 -27.36 36.75 -16.09
N SER A 18 -28.62 36.81 -16.51
CA SER A 18 -29.23 38.04 -17.06
C SER A 18 -29.72 39.02 -15.98
N LYS A 19 -29.83 38.55 -14.72
CA LYS A 19 -30.29 39.33 -13.57
C LYS A 19 -29.18 39.53 -12.54
N LYS A 20 -29.37 40.55 -11.69
CA LYS A 20 -28.54 40.75 -10.49
C LYS A 20 -28.71 39.55 -9.56
N LEU A 21 -27.59 39.09 -9.00
CA LEU A 21 -27.56 37.97 -8.06
C LEU A 21 -28.28 38.34 -6.76
N ASP A 22 -29.19 37.48 -6.31
CA ASP A 22 -29.81 37.59 -4.99
C ASP A 22 -28.88 36.96 -3.93
N ILE A 23 -28.29 37.82 -3.11
CA ILE A 23 -27.26 37.43 -2.12
C ILE A 23 -27.90 36.82 -0.87
N ASP A 24 -29.11 37.26 -0.50
CA ASP A 24 -29.83 36.69 0.64
C ASP A 24 -30.28 35.26 0.32
N LEU A 25 -30.73 35.02 -0.92
CA LEU A 25 -31.03 33.68 -1.40
C LEU A 25 -29.79 32.78 -1.43
N LEU A 26 -28.64 33.30 -1.89
CA LEU A 26 -27.37 32.56 -1.87
C LEU A 26 -26.94 32.22 -0.43
N ASP A 27 -27.02 33.17 0.52
CA ASP A 27 -26.71 32.95 1.93
C ASP A 27 -27.62 31.87 2.55
N ASN A 28 -28.89 31.82 2.16
CA ASN A 28 -29.83 30.78 2.59
C ASN A 28 -29.48 29.40 2.02
N ILE A 29 -29.11 29.31 0.73
CA ILE A 29 -28.72 28.04 0.08
C ILE A 29 -27.39 27.52 0.65
N VAL A 30 -26.40 28.39 0.84
CA VAL A 30 -25.14 28.01 1.49
C VAL A 30 -25.40 27.57 2.93
N SER A 31 -26.25 28.26 3.69
CA SER A 31 -26.63 27.84 5.04
C SER A 31 -27.37 26.49 5.05
N CYS A 32 -28.16 26.19 4.01
CA CYS A 32 -28.81 24.90 3.82
C CYS A 32 -27.79 23.78 3.63
N LEU A 33 -26.69 24.03 2.89
CA LEU A 33 -25.61 23.06 2.72
C LEU A 33 -24.99 22.61 4.06
N TYR A 34 -24.84 23.52 5.02
CA TYR A 34 -24.22 23.20 6.32
C TYR A 34 -25.21 22.69 7.38
N ASN A 35 -26.50 23.02 7.27
CA ASN A 35 -27.47 22.79 8.34
C ASN A 35 -28.62 21.82 7.97
N SER A 36 -28.78 21.42 6.71
CA SER A 36 -29.88 20.56 6.26
C SER A 36 -29.46 19.10 6.04
N THR A 37 -30.45 18.21 5.94
CA THR A 37 -30.25 16.77 5.65
C THR A 37 -31.22 16.31 4.56
N GLY A 38 -30.90 15.20 3.89
CA GLY A 38 -31.76 14.58 2.88
C GLY A 38 -31.80 15.34 1.54
N GLU A 39 -32.99 15.50 0.97
CA GLU A 39 -33.17 16.06 -0.38
C GLU A 39 -32.75 17.54 -0.49
N GLN A 40 -32.96 18.34 0.56
CA GLN A 40 -32.59 19.75 0.59
C GLN A 40 -31.08 19.96 0.52
N LEU A 41 -30.30 19.08 1.17
CA LEU A 41 -28.84 19.08 1.08
C LEU A 41 -28.38 18.77 -0.35
N ARG A 42 -28.95 17.73 -0.97
CA ARG A 42 -28.62 17.33 -2.35
C ARG A 42 -28.98 18.43 -3.36
N LEU A 43 -30.11 19.10 -3.16
CA LEU A 43 -30.53 20.24 -3.96
C LEU A 43 -29.52 21.40 -3.84
N ALA A 44 -29.20 21.81 -2.62
CA ALA A 44 -28.23 22.89 -2.37
C ALA A 44 -26.86 22.57 -2.96
N GLN A 45 -26.37 21.34 -2.79
CA GLN A 45 -25.09 20.90 -3.37
C GLN A 45 -25.10 20.93 -4.90
N THR A 46 -26.18 20.46 -5.53
CA THR A 46 -26.30 20.45 -7.00
C THR A 46 -26.29 21.88 -7.54
N VAL A 47 -27.06 22.78 -6.95
CA VAL A 47 -27.17 24.19 -7.39
C VAL A 47 -25.85 24.92 -7.19
N LEU A 48 -25.19 24.78 -6.03
CA LEU A 48 -23.90 25.40 -5.78
C LEU A 48 -22.80 24.83 -6.70
N THR A 49 -22.79 23.52 -6.95
CA THR A 49 -21.82 22.94 -7.89
C THR A 49 -22.04 23.48 -9.31
N THR A 50 -23.28 23.53 -9.77
CA THR A 50 -23.64 24.06 -11.08
C THR A 50 -23.30 25.55 -11.21
N LEU A 51 -23.55 26.35 -10.18
CA LEU A 51 -23.20 27.77 -10.15
C LEU A 51 -21.68 27.95 -10.21
N LYS A 52 -20.92 27.13 -9.48
CA LYS A 52 -19.46 27.20 -9.44
C LYS A 52 -18.81 26.84 -10.79
N GLU A 53 -19.32 25.82 -11.46
CA GLU A 53 -18.84 25.37 -12.78
C GLU A 53 -19.25 26.32 -13.93
N HIS A 54 -20.17 27.24 -13.69
CA HIS A 54 -20.66 28.15 -14.73
C HIS A 54 -19.57 29.11 -15.23
N PRO A 55 -19.41 29.30 -16.55
CA PRO A 55 -18.37 30.16 -17.12
C PRO A 55 -18.29 31.59 -16.57
N ASP A 56 -19.44 32.18 -16.27
CA ASP A 56 -19.57 33.57 -15.81
C ASP A 56 -19.67 33.73 -14.29
N ALA A 57 -19.55 32.64 -13.52
CA ALA A 57 -19.73 32.65 -12.07
C ALA A 57 -18.82 33.67 -11.35
N TRP A 58 -17.59 33.82 -11.84
CA TRP A 58 -16.60 34.72 -11.27
C TRP A 58 -16.98 36.20 -11.35
N THR A 59 -17.82 36.59 -12.32
CA THR A 59 -18.31 37.98 -12.48
C THR A 59 -19.16 38.46 -11.31
N ARG A 60 -19.58 37.54 -10.43
CA ARG A 60 -20.41 37.81 -9.25
C ARG A 60 -19.64 37.78 -7.94
N VAL A 61 -18.36 37.38 -7.95
CA VAL A 61 -17.55 37.17 -6.75
C VAL A 61 -17.35 38.46 -5.96
N ASP A 62 -17.10 39.56 -6.64
CA ASP A 62 -16.93 40.89 -6.03
C ASP A 62 -18.18 41.31 -5.22
N SER A 63 -19.35 41.16 -5.84
CA SER A 63 -20.65 41.46 -5.24
C SER A 63 -20.93 40.57 -4.05
N ILE A 64 -20.61 39.27 -4.13
CA ILE A 64 -20.79 38.33 -3.01
C ILE A 64 -19.87 38.71 -1.84
N LEU A 65 -18.59 39.01 -2.11
CA LEU A 65 -17.62 39.36 -1.07
C LEU A 65 -17.92 40.70 -0.39
N GLU A 66 -18.49 41.66 -1.14
CA GLU A 66 -18.85 42.98 -0.65
C GLU A 66 -20.14 42.98 0.20
N PHE A 67 -21.22 42.33 -0.28
CA PHE A 67 -22.55 42.48 0.33
C PHE A 67 -22.95 41.32 1.25
N SER A 68 -22.42 40.10 1.08
CA SER A 68 -22.77 38.97 1.95
C SER A 68 -22.28 39.22 3.39
N GLN A 69 -23.10 38.81 4.36
CA GLN A 69 -22.73 38.84 5.79
C GLN A 69 -22.28 37.45 6.28
N ASN A 70 -22.52 36.39 5.50
CA ASN A 70 -22.17 35.02 5.88
C ASN A 70 -20.74 34.66 5.45
N GLN A 71 -19.90 34.27 6.40
CA GLN A 71 -18.52 33.86 6.15
C GLN A 71 -18.44 32.63 5.23
N GLN A 72 -19.41 31.72 5.30
CA GLN A 72 -19.46 30.53 4.45
C GLN A 72 -19.73 30.88 2.99
N THR A 73 -20.58 31.86 2.73
CA THR A 73 -20.85 32.34 1.37
C THR A 73 -19.64 33.07 0.80
N LYS A 74 -18.93 33.86 1.62
CA LYS A 74 -17.65 34.45 1.22
C LYS A 74 -16.61 33.40 0.88
N PHE A 75 -16.52 32.33 1.69
CA PHE A 75 -15.64 31.20 1.40
C PHE A 75 -16.00 30.51 0.09
N TYR A 76 -17.29 30.31 -0.19
CA TYR A 76 -17.77 29.78 -1.46
C TYR A 76 -17.43 30.68 -2.66
N ALA A 77 -17.57 32.01 -2.53
CA ALA A 77 -17.15 32.96 -3.57
C ALA A 77 -15.63 32.90 -3.82
N LEU A 78 -14.84 32.74 -2.77
CA LEU A 78 -13.39 32.52 -2.88
C LEU A 78 -13.07 31.18 -3.59
N GLN A 79 -13.88 30.14 -3.46
CA GLN A 79 -13.70 28.90 -4.23
C GLN A 79 -13.94 29.11 -5.73
N ILE A 80 -14.97 29.90 -6.09
CA ILE A 80 -15.22 30.25 -7.51
C ILE A 80 -14.02 31.04 -8.06
N LEU A 81 -13.52 32.01 -7.30
CA LEU A 81 -12.37 32.82 -7.70
C LEU A 81 -11.12 31.96 -7.89
N GLU A 82 -10.85 31.03 -6.96
CA GLU A 82 -9.73 30.10 -7.05
C GLU A 82 -9.81 29.24 -8.30
N GLU A 83 -10.99 28.72 -8.65
CA GLU A 83 -11.17 27.91 -9.86
C GLU A 83 -10.88 28.69 -11.14
N VAL A 84 -11.32 29.94 -11.21
CA VAL A 84 -11.03 30.82 -12.35
C VAL A 84 -9.54 31.16 -12.45
N ILE A 85 -8.87 31.41 -11.31
CA ILE A 85 -7.41 31.61 -11.28
C ILE A 85 -6.68 30.33 -11.73
N LYS A 86 -7.18 29.15 -11.36
CA LYS A 86 -6.56 27.87 -11.73
C LYS A 86 -6.73 27.53 -13.20
N THR A 87 -7.90 27.81 -13.79
CA THR A 87 -8.27 27.26 -15.11
C THR A 87 -8.27 28.29 -16.24
N ARG A 88 -8.59 29.55 -15.96
CA ARG A 88 -8.89 30.57 -16.99
C ARG A 88 -8.10 31.87 -16.84
N TRP A 89 -7.14 31.93 -15.92
CA TRP A 89 -6.41 33.16 -15.64
C TRP A 89 -5.72 33.78 -16.87
N LYS A 90 -5.23 32.94 -17.80
CA LYS A 90 -4.48 33.41 -18.99
C LYS A 90 -5.36 34.01 -20.09
N ILE A 91 -6.62 33.60 -20.16
CA ILE A 91 -7.58 34.17 -21.13
C ILE A 91 -8.23 35.46 -20.61
N LEU A 92 -8.11 35.77 -19.32
CA LEU A 92 -8.67 36.99 -18.77
C LEU A 92 -7.91 38.22 -19.30
N PRO A 93 -8.61 39.29 -19.69
CA PRO A 93 -8.01 40.57 -20.01
C PRO A 93 -7.05 41.05 -18.90
N ARG A 94 -5.84 41.51 -19.26
CA ARG A 94 -4.80 41.90 -18.29
C ARG A 94 -5.25 42.95 -17.27
N ASN A 95 -6.15 43.85 -17.65
CA ASN A 95 -6.76 44.83 -16.74
C ASN A 95 -7.64 44.16 -15.66
N GLN A 96 -8.33 43.07 -15.99
CA GLN A 96 -9.09 42.28 -15.02
C GLN A 96 -8.17 41.50 -14.09
N CYS A 97 -7.09 40.90 -14.61
CA CYS A 97 -6.07 40.22 -13.78
C CYS A 97 -5.46 41.17 -12.75
N GLU A 98 -5.04 42.36 -13.18
CA GLU A 98 -4.54 43.42 -12.29
C GLU A 98 -5.60 43.91 -11.29
N GLY A 99 -6.87 43.99 -11.72
CA GLY A 99 -8.00 44.31 -10.85
C GLY A 99 -8.19 43.28 -9.73
N ILE A 100 -8.24 42.00 -10.08
CA ILE A 100 -8.38 40.88 -9.13
C ILE A 100 -7.19 40.84 -8.18
N LYS A 101 -5.97 40.97 -8.70
CA LYS A 101 -4.73 41.02 -7.92
C LYS A 101 -4.78 42.14 -6.87
N LYS A 102 -5.08 43.38 -7.28
CA LYS A 102 -5.18 44.52 -6.36
C LYS A 102 -6.31 44.35 -5.35
N TYR A 103 -7.44 43.79 -5.77
CA TYR A 103 -8.58 43.53 -4.90
C TYR A 103 -8.25 42.51 -3.80
N VAL A 104 -7.65 41.36 -4.17
CA VAL A 104 -7.23 40.32 -3.22
C VAL A 104 -6.19 40.85 -2.23
N VAL A 105 -5.16 41.56 -2.72
CA VAL A 105 -4.15 42.19 -1.85
C VAL A 105 -4.79 43.22 -0.91
N GLY A 106 -5.69 44.05 -1.42
CA GLY A 106 -6.42 45.03 -0.61
C GLY A 106 -7.28 44.39 0.48
N LEU A 107 -7.96 43.28 0.17
CA LEU A 107 -8.70 42.49 1.15
C LEU A 107 -7.78 41.91 2.22
N ILE A 108 -6.67 41.28 1.82
CA ILE A 108 -5.68 40.71 2.75
C ILE A 108 -5.21 41.78 3.73
N ILE A 109 -4.73 42.93 3.22
CA ILE A 109 -4.26 44.04 4.03
C ILE A 109 -5.36 44.50 5.00
N LYS A 110 -6.59 44.73 4.51
CA LYS A 110 -7.71 45.15 5.36
C LYS A 110 -8.00 44.15 6.47
N THR A 111 -7.96 42.85 6.17
CA THR A 111 -8.24 41.79 7.15
C THR A 111 -7.09 41.50 8.12
N SER A 112 -5.85 41.86 7.79
CA SER A 112 -4.65 41.58 8.61
C SER A 112 -4.11 42.81 9.35
N GLN A 113 -4.76 43.97 9.24
CA GLN A 113 -4.30 45.23 9.84
C GLN A 113 -4.40 45.25 11.38
N ASP A 114 -5.37 44.51 11.95
CA ASP A 114 -5.68 44.52 13.39
C ASP A 114 -5.71 43.08 13.95
N PRO A 115 -5.08 42.79 15.11
CA PRO A 115 -5.08 41.45 15.70
C PRO A 115 -6.47 40.86 15.94
N ALA A 116 -7.44 41.67 16.39
CA ALA A 116 -8.79 41.17 16.67
C ALA A 116 -9.52 40.76 15.39
N MET A 117 -9.37 41.54 14.31
CA MET A 117 -9.92 41.22 13.00
C MET A 117 -9.28 39.99 12.37
N MET A 118 -7.96 39.83 12.56
CA MET A 118 -7.19 38.69 12.06
C MET A 118 -7.65 37.38 12.71
N GLU A 119 -7.86 37.37 14.02
CA GLU A 119 -8.33 36.17 14.74
C GLU A 119 -9.79 35.85 14.39
N ALA A 120 -10.68 36.85 14.36
CA ALA A 120 -12.08 36.65 13.99
C ALA A 120 -12.26 36.10 12.56
N ASN A 121 -11.38 36.48 11.62
CA ASN A 121 -11.47 36.08 10.22
C ASN A 121 -10.40 35.07 9.78
N LYS A 122 -9.76 34.35 10.71
CA LYS A 122 -8.60 33.49 10.44
C LYS A 122 -8.81 32.50 9.28
N VAL A 123 -9.96 31.82 9.22
CA VAL A 123 -10.29 30.86 8.15
C VAL A 123 -10.41 31.57 6.79
N TYR A 124 -11.06 32.72 6.78
CA TYR A 124 -11.25 33.53 5.57
C TYR A 124 -9.92 34.12 5.08
N LEU A 125 -9.09 34.64 5.99
CA LEU A 125 -7.76 35.15 5.68
C LEU A 125 -6.84 34.06 5.14
N ASN A 126 -6.85 32.87 5.73
CA ASN A 126 -6.09 31.73 5.20
C ASN A 126 -6.52 31.38 3.78
N LYS A 127 -7.81 31.43 3.46
CA LYS A 127 -8.30 31.19 2.11
C LYS A 127 -7.86 32.28 1.12
N LEU A 128 -7.86 33.55 1.54
CA LEU A 128 -7.32 34.66 0.74
C LEU A 128 -5.83 34.48 0.48
N ASN A 129 -5.05 34.05 1.47
CA ASN A 129 -3.62 33.76 1.31
C ASN A 129 -3.40 32.64 0.29
N ILE A 130 -4.19 31.56 0.34
CA ILE A 130 -4.13 30.48 -0.68
C ILE A 130 -4.44 31.05 -2.06
N ILE A 131 -5.46 31.90 -2.20
CA ILE A 131 -5.81 32.53 -3.49
C ILE A 131 -4.67 33.41 -4.01
N LEU A 132 -4.05 34.20 -3.15
CA LEU A 132 -2.88 35.00 -3.52
C LEU A 132 -1.75 34.09 -4.02
N VAL A 133 -1.45 32.99 -3.32
CA VAL A 133 -0.45 32.01 -3.77
C VAL A 133 -0.85 31.39 -5.11
N GLN A 134 -2.13 31.11 -5.34
CA GLN A 134 -2.59 30.67 -6.65
C GLN A 134 -2.35 31.76 -7.71
N ILE A 135 -2.57 33.05 -7.45
CA ILE A 135 -2.21 34.13 -8.40
C ILE A 135 -0.70 34.16 -8.65
N LEU A 136 0.11 34.04 -7.60
CA LEU A 136 1.58 34.04 -7.70
C LEU A 136 2.09 32.91 -8.59
N LYS A 137 1.55 31.69 -8.49
CA LYS A 137 1.89 30.57 -9.39
C LYS A 137 1.65 30.87 -10.89
N ARG A 138 0.85 31.90 -11.23
CA ARG A 138 0.54 32.28 -12.63
C ARG A 138 1.22 33.55 -13.08
N GLU A 139 1.48 34.50 -12.17
CA GLU A 139 2.02 35.82 -12.50
C GLU A 139 3.48 36.01 -12.07
N TRP A 140 3.92 35.38 -10.98
CA TRP A 140 5.31 35.43 -10.54
C TRP A 140 6.11 34.32 -11.26
N PRO A 141 7.27 34.63 -11.85
CA PRO A 141 8.02 35.89 -11.73
C PRO A 141 7.76 36.94 -12.81
N ASN A 142 7.34 36.55 -14.02
CA ASN A 142 7.37 37.40 -15.21
C ASN A 142 6.52 38.68 -15.14
N ASN A 143 5.32 38.62 -14.56
CA ASN A 143 4.38 39.75 -14.49
C ASN A 143 4.29 40.38 -13.08
N TRP A 144 5.11 39.90 -12.14
CA TRP A 144 5.16 40.44 -10.78
C TRP A 144 6.56 40.32 -10.17
N GLU A 145 7.56 40.83 -10.88
CA GLU A 145 8.98 40.81 -10.47
C GLU A 145 9.21 41.43 -9.09
N THR A 146 8.47 42.47 -8.73
CA THR A 146 8.66 43.19 -7.46
C THR A 146 8.03 42.49 -6.26
N PHE A 147 7.34 41.35 -6.42
CA PHE A 147 6.54 40.74 -5.35
C PHE A 147 7.35 40.50 -4.06
N ILE A 148 8.53 39.87 -4.16
CA ILE A 148 9.37 39.59 -2.99
C ILE A 148 9.85 40.89 -2.32
N SER A 149 10.24 41.90 -3.11
CA SER A 149 10.61 43.21 -2.54
C SER A 149 9.44 43.92 -1.88
N ASP A 150 8.24 43.83 -2.46
CA ASP A 150 7.02 44.47 -1.97
C ASP A 150 6.55 43.82 -0.66
N ILE A 151 6.53 42.48 -0.58
CA ILE A 151 6.11 41.76 0.61
C ILE A 151 7.11 41.96 1.76
N VAL A 152 8.43 41.99 1.47
CA VAL A 152 9.46 42.28 2.47
C VAL A 152 9.37 43.73 2.95
N GLY A 153 9.13 44.68 2.05
CA GLY A 153 8.91 46.09 2.38
C GLY A 153 7.67 46.29 3.26
N ALA A 154 6.54 45.70 2.87
CA ALA A 154 5.29 45.77 3.61
C ALA A 154 5.41 45.14 5.01
N SER A 155 6.17 44.06 5.14
CA SER A 155 6.42 43.38 6.42
C SER A 155 7.14 44.26 7.45
N LYS A 156 7.89 45.28 7.01
CA LYS A 156 8.55 46.23 7.92
C LYS A 156 7.62 47.34 8.43
N THR A 157 6.40 47.46 7.88
CA THR A 157 5.48 48.55 8.23
C THR A 157 4.58 48.21 9.42
N ASN A 158 4.16 46.95 9.56
CA ASN A 158 3.25 46.48 10.61
C ASN A 158 3.56 45.01 10.95
N GLU A 159 3.69 44.69 12.24
CA GLU A 159 3.96 43.32 12.71
C GLU A 159 2.85 42.32 12.38
N THR A 160 1.57 42.72 12.42
CA THR A 160 0.47 41.79 12.08
C THR A 160 0.45 41.47 10.59
N LEU A 161 0.79 42.46 9.76
CA LEU A 161 0.96 42.28 8.32
C LEU A 161 2.19 41.39 8.04
N CYS A 162 3.29 41.61 8.76
CA CYS A 162 4.47 40.75 8.72
C CYS A 162 4.11 39.29 9.05
N GLN A 163 3.30 39.07 10.09
CA GLN A 163 2.86 37.74 10.49
C GLN A 163 2.09 37.04 9.36
N ASN A 164 1.15 37.74 8.71
CA ASN A 164 0.42 37.17 7.59
C ASN A 164 1.32 36.92 6.37
N ASN A 165 2.27 37.83 6.10
CA ASN A 165 3.23 37.69 5.02
C ASN A 165 4.15 36.47 5.20
N MET A 166 4.55 36.16 6.43
CA MET A 166 5.26 34.91 6.73
C MET A 166 4.42 33.69 6.36
N ILE A 167 3.12 33.69 6.70
CA ILE A 167 2.20 32.61 6.32
C ILE A 167 2.09 32.49 4.78
N ILE A 168 1.99 33.60 4.05
CA ILE A 168 1.96 33.61 2.58
C ILE A 168 3.26 33.02 2.01
N LEU A 169 4.43 33.43 2.52
CA LEU A 169 5.72 32.91 2.09
C LEU A 169 5.88 31.41 2.36
N LYS A 170 5.36 30.94 3.50
CA LYS A 170 5.30 29.51 3.82
C LYS A 170 4.44 28.75 2.81
N LEU A 171 3.22 29.22 2.55
CA LEU A 171 2.31 28.59 1.59
C LEU A 171 2.90 28.60 0.17
N LEU A 172 3.59 29.67 -0.22
CA LEU A 172 4.30 29.74 -1.49
C LEU A 172 5.42 28.70 -1.57
N SER A 173 6.21 28.55 -0.50
CA SER A 173 7.25 27.51 -0.40
C SER A 173 6.66 26.10 -0.54
N GLU A 174 5.59 25.81 0.18
CA GLU A 174 4.91 24.50 0.15
C GLU A 174 4.39 24.20 -1.27
N GLU A 175 3.77 25.18 -1.94
CA GLU A 175 3.25 25.01 -3.29
C GLU A 175 4.35 24.87 -4.37
N VAL A 176 5.53 25.47 -4.17
CA VAL A 176 6.65 25.45 -5.14
C VAL A 176 7.60 24.27 -4.90
N PHE A 177 7.82 23.84 -3.65
CA PHE A 177 8.80 22.80 -3.33
C PHE A 177 8.16 21.47 -2.92
N ASP A 178 7.09 21.48 -2.13
CA ASP A 178 6.47 20.27 -1.57
C ASP A 178 5.36 19.71 -2.49
N PHE A 179 4.52 20.58 -3.07
CA PHE A 179 3.32 20.20 -3.84
C PHE A 179 3.39 20.48 -5.34
N CYS A 180 4.57 20.81 -5.87
CA CYS A 180 4.74 21.16 -7.28
C CYS A 180 4.38 20.01 -8.23
N SER A 181 4.71 18.77 -7.82
CA SER A 181 4.51 17.57 -8.65
C SER A 181 3.03 17.32 -8.91
N GLY A 182 2.63 17.33 -10.18
CA GLY A 182 1.25 17.06 -10.61
C GLY A 182 0.32 18.28 -10.61
N GLN A 183 0.79 19.46 -10.19
CA GLN A 183 0.04 20.72 -10.24
C GLN A 183 0.61 21.76 -11.20
N ILE A 184 1.92 21.75 -11.41
CA ILE A 184 2.64 22.65 -12.33
C ILE A 184 3.53 21.80 -13.23
N THR A 185 3.74 22.21 -14.48
CA THR A 185 4.66 21.54 -15.40
C THR A 185 6.10 21.58 -14.88
N GLN A 186 6.93 20.61 -15.26
CA GLN A 186 8.31 20.48 -14.76
C GLN A 186 9.15 21.73 -15.02
N THR A 187 9.14 22.26 -16.24
CA THR A 187 9.95 23.43 -16.62
C THR A 187 9.56 24.66 -15.81
N LYS A 188 8.25 24.88 -15.63
CA LYS A 188 7.74 26.00 -14.83
C LYS A 188 8.03 25.84 -13.34
N ALA A 189 7.93 24.62 -12.80
CA ALA A 189 8.32 24.32 -11.43
C ALA A 189 9.81 24.62 -11.20
N LYS A 190 10.67 24.22 -12.15
CA LYS A 190 12.11 24.52 -12.11
C LYS A 190 12.36 26.03 -12.11
N HIS A 191 11.73 26.77 -13.03
CA HIS A 191 11.88 28.22 -13.08
C HIS A 191 11.43 28.90 -11.79
N LEU A 192 10.28 28.51 -11.21
CA LEU A 192 9.80 29.04 -9.93
C LEU A 192 10.80 28.78 -8.79
N LYS A 193 11.38 27.57 -8.73
CA LYS A 193 12.41 27.22 -7.74
C LYS A 193 13.66 28.07 -7.91
N ASP A 194 14.18 28.17 -9.13
CA ASP A 194 15.39 28.93 -9.44
C ASP A 194 15.22 30.42 -9.12
N THR A 195 14.07 31.01 -9.50
CA THR A 195 13.76 32.41 -9.16
C THR A 195 13.62 32.61 -7.66
N MET A 196 12.91 31.72 -6.94
CA MET A 196 12.78 31.80 -5.49
C MET A 196 14.14 31.76 -4.80
N CYS A 197 15.04 30.89 -5.25
CA CYS A 197 16.41 30.81 -4.75
C CYS A 197 17.20 32.09 -5.00
N SER A 198 17.05 32.71 -6.18
CA SER A 198 17.75 33.95 -6.54
C SER A 198 17.33 35.15 -5.67
N GLU A 199 16.06 35.23 -5.29
CA GLU A 199 15.50 36.32 -4.48
C GLU A 199 15.49 36.02 -2.97
N PHE A 200 15.85 34.79 -2.59
CA PHE A 200 15.72 34.29 -1.21
C PHE A 200 16.49 35.14 -0.18
N ALA A 201 17.61 35.75 -0.58
CA ALA A 201 18.42 36.60 0.31
C ALA A 201 17.59 37.67 1.04
N GLN A 202 16.62 38.29 0.37
CA GLN A 202 15.76 39.31 0.95
C GLN A 202 14.80 38.72 1.99
N VAL A 203 14.23 37.55 1.69
CA VAL A 203 13.34 36.80 2.58
C VAL A 203 14.09 36.33 3.82
N PHE A 204 15.29 35.76 3.65
CA PHE A 204 16.13 35.33 4.76
C PHE A 204 16.50 36.50 5.69
N THR A 205 16.87 37.65 5.12
CA THR A 205 17.17 38.86 5.90
C THR A 205 15.97 39.32 6.73
N LEU A 206 14.74 39.20 6.19
CA LEU A 206 13.52 39.48 6.94
C LEU A 206 13.31 38.48 8.07
N CYS A 207 13.47 37.17 7.82
CA CYS A 207 13.37 36.15 8.86
C CYS A 207 14.38 36.42 9.99
N GLN A 208 15.64 36.69 9.65
CA GLN A 208 16.67 37.02 10.64
C GLN A 208 16.31 38.29 11.42
N PHE A 209 15.86 39.34 10.75
CA PHE A 209 15.44 40.59 11.40
C PHE A 209 14.31 40.35 12.43
N VAL A 210 13.29 39.57 12.05
CA VAL A 210 12.15 39.25 12.94
C VAL A 210 12.60 38.40 14.12
N LEU A 211 13.39 37.34 13.88
CA LEU A 211 13.89 36.46 14.92
C LEU A 211 14.85 37.17 15.88
N GLU A 212 15.61 38.16 15.42
CA GLU A 212 16.52 38.95 16.27
C GLU A 212 15.78 40.03 17.08
N ASN A 213 14.82 40.73 16.49
CA ASN A 213 14.34 42.00 17.06
C ASN A 213 12.90 41.96 17.59
N SER A 214 12.03 41.08 17.09
CA SER A 214 10.62 41.08 17.51
C SER A 214 10.42 40.43 18.88
N LEU A 215 9.42 40.91 19.61
CA LEU A 215 8.90 40.33 20.86
C LEU A 215 7.49 39.74 20.67
N ASN A 216 6.93 39.83 19.46
CA ASN A 216 5.58 39.39 19.15
C ASN A 216 5.56 37.87 18.93
N ALA A 217 5.04 37.13 19.90
CA ALA A 217 5.09 35.68 19.90
C ALA A 217 4.40 35.02 18.70
N PRO A 218 3.17 35.41 18.30
CA PRO A 218 2.54 34.92 17.06
C PRO A 218 3.40 35.12 15.80
N LEU A 219 4.05 36.28 15.65
CA LEU A 219 4.93 36.58 14.53
C LEU A 219 6.20 35.70 14.55
N ILE A 220 6.83 35.53 15.70
CA ILE A 220 8.01 34.65 15.85
C ILE A 220 7.63 33.22 15.49
N SER A 221 6.50 32.72 15.99
CA SER A 221 6.00 31.37 15.68
C SER A 221 5.75 31.19 14.19
N ALA A 222 5.07 32.14 13.54
CA ALA A 222 4.85 32.10 12.09
C ALA A 222 6.18 32.12 11.30
N THR A 223 7.17 32.90 11.76
CA THR A 223 8.49 32.98 11.14
C THR A 223 9.26 31.67 11.28
N LEU A 224 9.25 31.03 12.45
CA LEU A 224 9.87 29.71 12.67
C LEU A 224 9.19 28.62 11.84
N GLN A 225 7.87 28.63 11.72
CA GLN A 225 7.13 27.71 10.85
C GLN A 225 7.46 27.90 9.37
N THR A 226 7.69 29.15 8.96
CA THR A 226 8.09 29.48 7.59
C THR A 226 9.51 29.02 7.32
N LEU A 227 10.43 29.28 8.26
CA LEU A 227 11.81 28.82 8.21
C LEU A 227 11.89 27.29 8.08
N LEU A 228 11.09 26.54 8.84
CA LEU A 228 11.06 25.07 8.74
C LEU A 228 10.87 24.60 7.30
N LYS A 229 9.95 25.22 6.56
CA LYS A 229 9.68 24.87 5.15
C LYS A 229 10.77 25.31 4.19
N PHE A 230 11.54 26.32 4.55
CA PHE A 230 12.67 26.79 3.77
C PHE A 230 13.91 25.90 3.93
N LEU A 231 14.15 25.31 5.10
CA LEU A 231 15.35 24.51 5.38
C LEU A 231 15.60 23.36 4.39
N ASN A 232 14.54 22.85 3.76
CA ASN A 232 14.61 21.75 2.81
C ASN A 232 15.31 22.11 1.48
N TRP A 233 15.36 23.38 1.11
CA TRP A 233 15.79 23.79 -0.24
C TRP A 233 16.69 25.02 -0.30
N ILE A 234 16.84 25.78 0.79
CA ILE A 234 17.65 26.99 0.78
C ILE A 234 19.15 26.68 0.62
N PRO A 235 19.93 27.60 0.03
CA PRO A 235 21.37 27.44 -0.04
C PRO A 235 22.00 27.26 1.35
N LEU A 236 22.87 26.26 1.46
CA LEU A 236 23.42 25.78 2.73
C LEU A 236 24.20 26.85 3.50
N GLY A 237 24.80 27.83 2.80
CA GLY A 237 25.48 28.96 3.43
C GLY A 237 24.59 29.75 4.38
N TYR A 238 23.29 29.89 4.08
CA TYR A 238 22.35 30.57 4.99
C TYR A 238 22.14 29.81 6.31
N ILE A 239 22.30 28.48 6.30
CA ILE A 239 22.14 27.63 7.48
C ILE A 239 23.44 27.62 8.30
N PHE A 240 24.57 27.33 7.65
CA PHE A 240 25.83 26.99 8.32
C PHE A 240 26.82 28.15 8.45
N GLU A 241 26.67 29.23 7.69
CA GLU A 241 27.59 30.39 7.70
C GLU A 241 26.96 31.62 8.35
N THR A 242 25.79 31.46 9.00
CA THR A 242 25.08 32.52 9.72
C THR A 242 24.88 32.15 11.20
N LYS A 243 24.31 33.06 11.99
CA LYS A 243 23.98 32.82 13.41
C LYS A 243 22.67 32.06 13.62
N LEU A 244 22.12 31.45 12.56
CA LEU A 244 20.81 30.82 12.61
C LEU A 244 20.73 29.69 13.65
N ILE A 245 21.69 28.77 13.61
CA ILE A 245 21.75 27.62 14.52
C ILE A 245 21.86 28.10 15.97
N ASP A 246 22.81 29.00 16.25
CA ASP A 246 23.00 29.55 17.59
C ASP A 246 21.72 30.23 18.11
N MET A 247 20.98 30.92 17.24
CA MET A 247 19.73 31.59 17.61
C MET A 247 18.61 30.59 17.90
N LEU A 248 18.45 29.56 17.08
CA LEU A 248 17.49 28.48 17.32
C LEU A 248 17.75 27.81 18.68
N VAL A 249 19.00 27.40 18.92
CA VAL A 249 19.38 26.67 20.14
C VAL A 249 19.33 27.57 21.37
N CYS A 250 19.98 28.73 21.35
CA CYS A 250 20.16 29.54 22.56
C CYS A 250 18.96 30.44 22.90
N ARG A 251 18.15 30.85 21.92
CA ARG A 251 17.05 31.82 22.14
C ARG A 251 15.67 31.17 22.18
N PHE A 252 15.39 30.18 21.33
CA PHE A 252 14.02 29.70 21.14
C PHE A 252 13.75 28.32 21.72
N LEU A 253 14.77 27.45 21.77
CA LEU A 253 14.61 26.06 22.19
C LEU A 253 14.04 25.90 23.61
N THR A 254 14.47 26.73 24.56
CA THR A 254 14.03 26.66 25.97
C THR A 254 12.69 27.32 26.24
N ILE A 255 12.14 28.06 25.28
CA ILE A 255 10.87 28.78 25.45
C ILE A 255 9.71 27.84 25.07
N PRO A 256 8.79 27.48 25.99
CA PRO A 256 7.78 26.45 25.76
C PRO A 256 6.95 26.62 24.47
N MET A 257 6.53 27.84 24.15
CA MET A 257 5.71 28.13 22.95
C MET A 257 6.47 28.00 21.61
N PHE A 258 7.81 27.99 21.61
CA PHE A 258 8.63 27.87 20.41
C PHE A 258 9.43 26.57 20.35
N ARG A 259 9.55 25.86 21.47
CA ARG A 259 10.35 24.64 21.63
C ARG A 259 10.10 23.61 20.54
N ASN A 260 8.83 23.26 20.28
CA ASN A 260 8.47 22.22 19.32
C ASN A 260 8.90 22.58 17.89
N ILE A 261 8.54 23.77 17.41
CA ILE A 261 8.93 24.21 16.07
C ILE A 261 10.45 24.36 15.92
N THR A 262 11.12 24.79 16.98
CA THR A 262 12.58 24.93 16.99
C THR A 262 13.26 23.57 16.86
N ILE A 263 12.81 22.54 17.60
CA ILE A 263 13.36 21.19 17.48
C ILE A 263 13.13 20.61 16.09
N MET A 264 11.95 20.84 15.50
CA MET A 264 11.69 20.42 14.12
C MET A 264 12.69 21.05 13.15
N CYS A 265 12.96 22.37 13.27
CA CYS A 265 14.00 23.02 12.45
C CYS A 265 15.39 22.40 12.67
N LEU A 266 15.78 22.14 13.93
CA LEU A 266 17.06 21.52 14.25
C LEU A 266 17.15 20.09 13.72
N SER A 267 16.04 19.34 13.68
CA SER A 267 15.97 17.99 13.10
C SER A 267 16.18 18.00 11.60
N GLU A 268 15.59 18.94 10.86
CA GLU A 268 15.83 19.08 9.42
C GLU A 268 17.30 19.41 9.14
N ILE A 269 17.88 20.33 9.92
CA ILE A 269 19.31 20.67 9.82
C ILE A 269 20.18 19.45 10.14
N ALA A 270 19.85 18.68 11.17
CA ALA A 270 20.55 17.46 11.59
C ALA A 270 20.43 16.30 10.60
N GLY A 271 19.50 16.36 9.64
CA GLY A 271 19.37 15.37 8.57
C GLY A 271 20.33 15.60 7.39
N LEU A 272 20.98 16.77 7.31
CA LEU A 272 21.85 17.15 6.19
C LEU A 272 23.24 16.53 6.32
N GLN A 273 23.73 15.86 5.27
CA GLN A 273 25.05 15.23 5.27
C GLN A 273 26.07 16.04 4.46
N LEU A 274 26.90 16.83 5.14
CA LEU A 274 27.86 17.75 4.50
C LEU A 274 29.25 17.67 5.17
N PRO A 275 30.24 16.99 4.54
CA PRO A 275 31.56 16.79 5.14
C PRO A 275 32.31 18.08 5.50
N ASN A 276 32.06 19.17 4.78
CA ASN A 276 32.74 20.46 5.01
C ASN A 276 32.28 21.17 6.31
N TYR A 277 31.15 20.75 6.89
CA TYR A 277 30.54 21.40 8.06
C TYR A 277 30.52 20.49 9.31
N ASP A 278 31.32 19.42 9.35
CA ASP A 278 31.41 18.49 10.50
C ASP A 278 31.56 19.21 11.86
N HIS A 279 32.38 20.26 11.91
CA HIS A 279 32.61 21.05 13.13
C HIS A 279 31.34 21.77 13.60
N VAL A 280 30.48 22.22 12.67
CA VAL A 280 29.20 22.87 12.97
C VAL A 280 28.20 21.84 13.50
N PHE A 281 28.12 20.64 12.92
CA PHE A 281 27.25 19.57 13.43
C PHE A 281 27.63 19.11 14.84
N ILE A 282 28.94 19.01 15.12
CA ILE A 282 29.41 18.69 16.47
C ILE A 282 29.01 19.79 17.46
N ALA A 283 29.14 21.06 17.09
CA ALA A 283 28.74 22.20 17.92
C ALA A 283 27.21 22.24 18.15
N LEU A 284 26.42 22.07 17.08
CA LEU A 284 24.96 21.98 17.11
C LEU A 284 24.49 20.91 18.12
N PHE A 285 25.06 19.71 18.04
CA PHE A 285 24.70 18.62 18.93
C PHE A 285 25.07 18.92 20.39
N LYS A 286 26.29 19.39 20.65
CA LYS A 286 26.72 19.76 22.01
C LYS A 286 25.82 20.82 22.62
N GLN A 287 25.60 21.94 21.92
CA GLN A 287 24.78 23.04 22.44
C GLN A 287 23.32 22.62 22.65
N THR A 288 22.75 21.82 21.74
CA THR A 288 21.35 21.37 21.85
C THR A 288 21.19 20.42 23.04
N MET A 289 22.15 19.52 23.24
CA MET A 289 22.18 18.63 24.40
C MET A 289 22.34 19.37 25.73
N GLU A 290 23.13 20.45 25.77
CA GLU A 290 23.22 21.33 26.94
C GLU A 290 21.87 21.97 27.28
N GLN A 291 21.10 22.41 26.26
CA GLN A 291 19.75 22.93 26.49
C GLN A 291 18.78 21.83 26.97
N PHE A 292 18.86 20.60 26.43
CA PHE A 292 18.06 19.47 26.91
C PHE A 292 18.35 19.13 28.38
N ASP A 293 19.61 19.17 28.81
CA ASP A 293 19.99 18.96 30.22
C ASP A 293 19.30 19.98 31.16
N THR A 294 19.07 21.21 30.70
CA THR A 294 18.33 22.22 31.49
C THR A 294 16.83 21.97 31.53
N MET A 295 16.26 21.41 30.45
CA MET A 295 14.82 21.21 30.31
C MET A 295 14.34 19.87 30.90
N ILE A 296 15.20 18.84 30.91
CA ILE A 296 14.83 17.48 31.32
C ILE A 296 15.69 17.07 32.53
N PRO A 297 15.14 17.15 33.75
CA PRO A 297 15.83 16.72 34.97
C PRO A 297 16.29 15.25 34.89
N PRO A 298 17.40 14.86 35.53
CA PRO A 298 18.00 13.53 35.39
C PRO A 298 17.16 12.37 35.96
N ASN A 299 16.16 12.64 36.81
CA ASN A 299 15.26 11.61 37.39
C ASN A 299 13.86 11.64 36.76
N THR A 300 13.74 12.17 35.54
CA THR A 300 12.45 12.34 34.87
C THR A 300 11.91 11.01 34.34
N ASN A 301 10.66 10.70 34.67
CA ASN A 301 9.95 9.58 34.05
C ASN A 301 9.18 10.08 32.82
N MET A 302 9.76 9.84 31.64
CA MET A 302 9.19 10.33 30.37
C MET A 302 7.82 9.72 30.07
N ASN A 303 7.58 8.49 30.50
CA ASN A 303 6.27 7.84 30.34
C ASN A 303 5.19 8.55 31.15
N GLN A 304 5.48 8.92 32.41
CA GLN A 304 4.53 9.68 33.23
C GLN A 304 4.29 11.11 32.72
N ILE A 305 5.32 11.76 32.17
CA ILE A 305 5.16 13.07 31.52
C ILE A 305 4.26 12.93 30.30
N TYR A 306 4.48 11.92 29.45
CA TYR A 306 3.67 11.74 28.25
C TYR A 306 2.20 11.44 28.58
N MET A 307 1.94 10.56 29.55
CA MET A 307 0.58 10.17 29.94
C MET A 307 -0.23 11.31 30.59
N ASN A 308 0.43 12.19 31.35
CA ASN A 308 -0.24 13.27 32.08
C ASN A 308 -0.05 14.65 31.43
N GLY A 309 0.75 14.74 30.36
CA GLY A 309 1.15 15.98 29.72
C GLY A 309 0.11 16.51 28.75
N SER A 310 0.28 17.77 28.37
CA SER A 310 -0.52 18.39 27.30
C SER A 310 -0.11 17.87 25.91
N ASP A 311 -0.93 18.13 24.88
CA ASP A 311 -0.61 17.82 23.48
C ASP A 311 0.75 18.40 23.06
N ASP A 312 1.10 19.61 23.55
CA ASP A 312 2.39 20.25 23.29
C ASP A 312 3.57 19.51 23.93
N GLU A 313 3.38 18.93 25.12
CA GLU A 313 4.39 18.13 25.81
C GLU A 313 4.56 16.76 25.16
N GLN A 314 3.47 16.13 24.72
CA GLN A 314 3.51 14.90 23.94
C GLN A 314 4.25 15.11 22.60
N CYS A 315 3.94 16.21 21.90
CA CYS A 315 4.63 16.61 20.69
C CYS A 315 6.12 16.89 20.95
N PHE A 316 6.47 17.47 22.10
CA PHE A 316 7.87 17.67 22.50
C PHE A 316 8.62 16.35 22.66
N VAL A 317 8.05 15.35 23.35
CA VAL A 317 8.66 14.02 23.49
C VAL A 317 8.89 13.38 22.12
N GLN A 318 7.91 13.48 21.22
CA GLN A 318 8.00 12.94 19.86
C GLN A 318 9.10 13.66 19.04
N ASN A 319 9.12 14.99 19.05
CA ASN A 319 10.11 15.79 18.31
C ASN A 319 11.53 15.57 18.85
N LEU A 320 11.69 15.43 20.17
CA LEU A 320 12.94 15.07 20.80
C LEU A 320 13.45 13.70 20.31
N ALA A 321 12.56 12.70 20.24
CA ALA A 321 12.89 11.38 19.70
C ALA A 321 13.36 11.47 18.25
N MET A 322 12.63 12.21 17.40
CA MET A 322 12.98 12.42 16.00
C MET A 322 14.34 13.09 15.85
N PHE A 323 14.61 14.17 16.58
CA PHE A 323 15.90 14.87 16.54
C PHE A 323 17.05 13.93 16.88
N LEU A 324 16.96 13.23 18.02
CA LEU A 324 18.02 12.35 18.49
C LEU A 324 18.25 11.17 17.53
N CYS A 325 17.18 10.55 17.02
CA CYS A 325 17.29 9.45 16.06
C CYS A 325 17.89 9.91 14.74
N THR A 326 17.45 11.05 14.20
CA THR A 326 17.97 11.61 12.95
C THR A 326 19.44 11.96 13.08
N PHE A 327 19.82 12.73 14.09
CA PHE A 327 21.21 13.16 14.28
C PHE A 327 22.14 11.95 14.49
N LEU A 328 21.78 11.03 15.39
CA LEU A 328 22.62 9.87 15.69
C LEU A 328 22.72 8.93 14.49
N ARG A 329 21.66 8.75 13.69
CA ARG A 329 21.74 7.92 12.48
C ARG A 329 22.68 8.49 11.42
N VAL A 330 22.65 9.80 11.20
CA VAL A 330 23.45 10.46 10.13
C VAL A 330 24.88 10.76 10.58
N HIS A 331 25.06 11.18 11.84
CA HIS A 331 26.31 11.78 12.33
C HIS A 331 26.95 11.07 13.53
N ALA A 332 26.50 9.88 13.95
CA ALA A 332 27.08 9.18 15.11
C ALA A 332 28.62 9.08 15.04
N THR A 333 29.17 8.71 13.90
CA THR A 333 30.64 8.57 13.70
C THR A 333 31.42 9.88 13.96
N LEU A 334 30.78 11.04 13.78
CA LEU A 334 31.40 12.35 14.06
C LEU A 334 31.52 12.61 15.57
N VAL A 335 30.52 12.16 16.34
CA VAL A 335 30.39 12.41 17.78
C VAL A 335 30.81 11.24 18.67
N GLU A 336 31.13 10.08 18.11
CA GLU A 336 31.74 8.94 18.83
C GLU A 336 33.25 9.13 19.08
N LYS A 337 33.63 10.31 19.57
CA LYS A 337 35.00 10.68 19.93
C LYS A 337 35.11 10.86 21.44
N ARG A 338 36.34 10.79 21.97
CA ARG A 338 36.58 10.92 23.42
C ARG A 338 36.01 12.21 24.01
N ASP A 339 36.07 13.31 23.26
CA ASP A 339 35.66 14.65 23.73
C ASP A 339 34.13 14.89 23.70
N THR A 340 33.37 13.96 23.12
CA THR A 340 31.90 14.02 22.96
C THR A 340 31.19 12.82 23.58
N MET A 341 31.96 11.86 24.13
CA MET A 341 31.46 10.61 24.69
C MET A 341 30.36 10.79 25.73
N GLU A 342 30.54 11.70 26.70
CA GLU A 342 29.55 11.94 27.75
C GLU A 342 28.22 12.46 27.19
N VAL A 343 28.30 13.35 26.19
CA VAL A 343 27.14 13.96 25.54
C VAL A 343 26.35 12.91 24.75
N VAL A 344 27.05 12.03 24.02
CA VAL A 344 26.42 10.91 23.30
C VAL A 344 25.75 9.92 24.26
N LEU A 345 26.41 9.57 25.37
CA LEU A 345 25.81 8.66 26.36
C LEU A 345 24.53 9.26 26.98
N LYS A 346 24.51 10.56 27.26
CA LYS A 346 23.29 11.26 27.71
C LYS A 346 22.18 11.23 26.67
N ALA A 347 22.49 11.50 25.40
CA ALA A 347 21.53 11.41 24.30
C ALA A 347 20.90 10.01 24.19
N LEU A 348 21.72 8.97 24.34
CA LEU A 348 21.25 7.58 24.35
C LEU A 348 20.40 7.27 25.59
N ASP A 349 20.76 7.79 26.76
CA ASP A 349 19.94 7.66 27.97
C ASP A 349 18.57 8.35 27.80
N TYR A 350 18.50 9.53 27.15
CA TYR A 350 17.21 10.13 26.77
C TYR A 350 16.41 9.22 25.83
N LEU A 351 17.02 8.66 24.78
CA LEU A 351 16.35 7.73 23.88
C LEU A 351 15.83 6.49 24.60
N VAL A 352 16.59 5.95 25.58
CA VAL A 352 16.14 4.83 26.42
C VAL A 352 14.92 5.24 27.24
N MET A 353 14.93 6.41 27.89
CA MET A 353 13.78 6.91 28.66
C MET A 353 12.54 7.14 27.77
N ILE A 354 12.73 7.68 26.56
CA ILE A 354 11.64 7.88 25.60
C ILE A 354 11.11 6.53 25.09
N SER A 355 11.98 5.52 24.93
CA SER A 355 11.58 4.17 24.52
C SER A 355 10.69 3.45 25.54
N GLU A 356 10.59 3.95 26.77
CA GLU A 356 9.67 3.45 27.80
C GLU A 356 8.26 4.04 27.70
N VAL A 357 8.05 5.10 26.92
CA VAL A 357 6.75 5.77 26.74
C VAL A 357 5.73 4.82 26.10
N GLU A 358 4.55 4.66 26.70
CA GLU A 358 3.48 3.79 26.23
C GLU A 358 2.72 4.34 24.99
N ASP A 359 3.46 4.77 23.97
CA ASP A 359 2.96 5.20 22.66
C ASP A 359 3.62 4.40 21.54
N VAL A 360 2.83 3.93 20.56
CA VAL A 360 3.30 3.04 19.50
C VAL A 360 4.13 3.80 18.46
N GLU A 361 3.78 5.03 18.12
CA GLU A 361 4.48 5.80 17.08
C GLU A 361 5.82 6.31 17.59
N ILE A 362 5.88 6.81 18.84
CA ILE A 362 7.15 7.18 19.48
C ILE A 362 8.07 5.97 19.59
N PHE A 363 7.54 4.81 20.01
CA PHE A 363 8.34 3.61 20.13
C PHE A 363 8.88 3.13 18.77
N LYS A 364 8.12 3.27 17.68
CA LYS A 364 8.61 2.96 16.31
C LYS A 364 9.78 3.84 15.91
N ILE A 365 9.72 5.15 16.20
CA ILE A 365 10.83 6.09 15.92
C ILE A 365 12.11 5.63 16.64
N CYS A 366 12.02 5.34 17.93
CA CYS A 366 13.17 4.84 18.70
C CYS A 366 13.64 3.45 18.22
N LEU A 367 12.71 2.55 17.90
CA LEU A 367 13.01 1.21 17.44
C LEU A 367 13.76 1.20 16.10
N GLU A 368 13.42 2.11 15.18
CA GLU A 368 14.14 2.26 13.90
C GLU A 368 15.61 2.58 14.15
N TYR A 369 15.90 3.51 15.06
CA TYR A 369 17.27 3.83 15.47
C TYR A 369 17.96 2.64 16.16
N TRP A 370 17.31 1.99 17.13
CA TRP A 370 17.89 0.84 17.84
C TRP A 370 18.19 -0.34 16.91
N ASN A 371 17.31 -0.60 15.94
CA ASN A 371 17.52 -1.62 14.93
C ASN A 371 18.75 -1.29 14.06
N SER A 372 18.84 -0.04 13.55
CA SER A 372 20.00 0.41 12.76
C SER A 372 21.31 0.28 13.54
N LEU A 373 21.37 0.83 14.76
CA LEU A 373 22.57 0.78 15.61
C LEU A 373 23.00 -0.65 15.90
N THR A 374 22.07 -1.51 16.30
CA THR A 374 22.39 -2.91 16.64
C THR A 374 22.80 -3.73 15.41
N GLY A 375 22.19 -3.47 14.25
CA GLY A 375 22.58 -4.06 12.98
C GLY A 375 23.98 -3.64 12.52
N GLU A 376 24.35 -2.37 12.68
CA GLU A 376 25.71 -1.87 12.41
C GLU A 376 26.74 -2.51 13.35
N LEU A 377 26.50 -2.48 14.66
CA LEU A 377 27.40 -3.08 15.65
C LEU A 377 27.56 -4.59 15.45
N TYR A 378 26.52 -5.29 15.00
CA TYR A 378 26.58 -6.70 14.68
C TYR A 378 27.44 -6.98 13.44
N LYS A 379 27.31 -6.17 12.36
CA LYS A 379 28.16 -6.27 11.16
C LYS A 379 29.64 -6.02 11.49
N GLU A 380 29.91 -5.06 12.37
CA GLU A 380 31.28 -4.69 12.80
C GLU A 380 31.91 -5.64 13.82
N ALA A 381 31.14 -6.60 14.37
CA ALA A 381 31.60 -7.49 15.44
C ALA A 381 32.83 -8.34 15.05
N HIS A 382 33.10 -8.50 13.75
CA HIS A 382 34.27 -9.24 13.24
C HIS A 382 35.53 -8.37 13.10
N THR A 383 35.43 -7.04 13.23
CA THR A 383 36.50 -6.09 12.87
C THR A 383 36.89 -5.09 13.97
N SER A 384 36.00 -4.67 14.88
CA SER A 384 36.35 -3.69 15.92
C SER A 384 35.61 -3.90 17.26
N SER A 385 36.37 -4.13 18.34
CA SER A 385 35.84 -4.34 19.70
C SER A 385 35.55 -3.06 20.48
N GLN A 386 36.03 -1.88 20.03
CA GLN A 386 36.03 -0.67 20.86
C GLN A 386 34.67 0.05 20.91
N ARG A 387 33.96 0.16 19.78
CA ARG A 387 32.59 0.74 19.73
C ARG A 387 31.60 -0.09 20.56
N ARG A 388 31.70 -1.42 20.51
CA ARG A 388 30.82 -2.30 21.30
C ARG A 388 30.95 -2.06 22.81
N THR A 389 32.18 -1.90 23.32
CA THR A 389 32.41 -1.61 24.74
C THR A 389 31.79 -0.26 25.14
N PHE A 390 31.85 0.73 24.25
CA PHE A 390 31.23 2.04 24.47
C PHE A 390 29.71 1.93 24.69
N TYR A 391 28.99 1.18 23.85
CA TYR A 391 27.53 1.03 23.93
C TYR A 391 27.05 0.03 24.98
N HIS A 392 27.93 -0.80 25.57
CA HIS A 392 27.57 -1.96 26.38
C HIS A 392 26.48 -1.68 27.44
N LYS A 393 26.63 -0.61 28.24
CA LYS A 393 25.67 -0.25 29.29
C LYS A 393 24.29 0.12 28.74
N ILE A 394 24.26 0.84 27.61
CA ILE A 394 23.02 1.25 26.94
C ILE A 394 22.33 0.02 26.33
N LEU A 395 23.08 -0.85 25.64
CA LEU A 395 22.53 -2.05 25.01
C LEU A 395 21.84 -2.97 26.02
N SER A 396 22.35 -3.07 27.25
CA SER A 396 21.68 -3.85 28.31
C SER A 396 20.31 -3.26 28.68
N LYS A 397 20.18 -1.92 28.77
CA LYS A 397 18.89 -1.26 28.97
C LYS A 397 17.94 -1.47 27.79
N VAL A 398 18.45 -1.35 26.56
CA VAL A 398 17.65 -1.59 25.34
C VAL A 398 17.14 -3.03 25.29
N ARG A 399 17.99 -4.03 25.63
CA ARG A 399 17.54 -5.44 25.78
C ARG A 399 16.38 -5.56 26.75
N TYR A 400 16.49 -4.94 27.93
CA TYR A 400 15.42 -4.95 28.92
C TYR A 400 14.11 -4.37 28.38
N ILE A 401 14.16 -3.25 27.64
CA ILE A 401 12.98 -2.64 27.01
C ILE A 401 12.38 -3.56 25.93
N MET A 402 13.21 -4.09 25.03
CA MET A 402 12.77 -5.00 23.96
C MET A 402 12.08 -6.24 24.53
N ILE A 403 12.60 -6.80 25.63
CA ILE A 403 11.99 -7.94 26.32
C ILE A 403 10.70 -7.52 27.06
N SER A 404 10.66 -6.33 27.65
CA SER A 404 9.50 -5.87 28.45
C SER A 404 8.33 -5.35 27.62
N ARG A 405 8.58 -5.00 26.35
CA ARG A 405 7.58 -4.41 25.44
C ARG A 405 7.37 -5.21 24.16
N MET A 406 7.91 -6.43 24.06
CA MET A 406 7.79 -7.27 22.87
C MET A 406 6.36 -7.30 22.35
N ALA A 407 6.18 -6.87 21.10
CA ALA A 407 4.87 -6.87 20.46
C ALA A 407 4.34 -8.30 20.33
N LYS A 408 3.01 -8.43 20.31
CA LYS A 408 2.34 -9.70 20.09
C LYS A 408 2.73 -10.26 18.71
N PRO A 409 3.17 -11.52 18.60
CA PRO A 409 3.42 -12.18 17.32
C PRO A 409 2.11 -12.38 16.54
N GLU A 410 2.19 -12.89 15.30
CA GLU A 410 1.05 -13.09 14.38
C GLU A 410 -0.24 -13.55 15.09
N GLU A 411 -1.32 -12.81 14.84
CA GLU A 411 -2.64 -13.06 15.40
C GLU A 411 -3.54 -13.77 14.38
N VAL A 412 -4.31 -14.73 14.89
CA VAL A 412 -5.40 -15.37 14.14
C VAL A 412 -6.69 -14.66 14.50
N LEU A 413 -7.32 -13.99 13.54
CA LEU A 413 -8.67 -13.45 13.70
C LEU A 413 -9.69 -14.50 13.29
N VAL A 414 -10.83 -14.45 13.95
CA VAL A 414 -12.01 -15.23 13.58
C VAL A 414 -12.95 -14.28 12.84
N VAL A 415 -13.14 -14.52 11.54
CA VAL A 415 -13.93 -13.66 10.64
C VAL A 415 -15.07 -14.49 10.05
N GLU A 416 -16.28 -13.92 9.98
CA GLU A 416 -17.37 -14.55 9.24
C GLU A 416 -17.19 -14.29 7.74
N ASN A 417 -17.05 -15.35 6.94
CA ASN A 417 -16.95 -15.23 5.49
C ASN A 417 -18.32 -14.90 4.85
N GLU A 418 -18.34 -14.62 3.55
CA GLU A 418 -19.57 -14.30 2.78
C GLU A 418 -20.67 -15.37 2.89
N ASN A 419 -20.30 -16.62 3.18
CA ASN A 419 -21.21 -17.76 3.31
C ASN A 419 -21.77 -17.91 4.75
N GLY A 420 -21.41 -17.03 5.68
CA GLY A 420 -21.82 -17.10 7.08
C GLY A 420 -21.04 -18.12 7.92
N GLU A 421 -19.86 -18.54 7.44
CA GLU A 421 -18.98 -19.45 8.17
C GLU A 421 -17.89 -18.67 8.89
N VAL A 422 -17.68 -19.01 10.16
CA VAL A 422 -16.77 -18.33 11.07
C VAL A 422 -15.33 -18.82 10.84
N VAL A 423 -14.62 -18.35 9.81
CA VAL A 423 -13.28 -18.83 9.41
C VAL A 423 -12.12 -18.15 10.16
N ARG A 424 -11.01 -18.86 10.33
CA ARG A 424 -9.77 -18.33 10.90
C ARG A 424 -8.90 -17.71 9.81
N GLU A 425 -8.60 -16.42 9.92
CA GLU A 425 -7.73 -15.68 8.99
C GLU A 425 -6.49 -15.16 9.72
N PHE A 426 -5.31 -15.47 9.18
CA PHE A 426 -4.06 -14.90 9.65
C PHE A 426 -3.92 -13.51 9.05
N MET A 427 -3.83 -12.48 9.89
CA MET A 427 -3.50 -11.14 9.40
C MET A 427 -2.11 -11.20 8.76
N LYS A 428 -2.00 -10.80 7.49
CA LYS A 428 -0.72 -10.59 6.81
C LYS A 428 -0.48 -9.08 6.68
N ASP A 429 0.75 -8.66 6.94
CA ASP A 429 1.24 -7.30 6.65
C ASP A 429 0.49 -6.15 7.34
N THR A 430 0.20 -6.29 8.64
CA THR A 430 -0.28 -5.18 9.49
C THR A 430 0.87 -4.42 10.14
N ASN A 431 0.62 -3.16 10.53
CA ASN A 431 1.57 -2.33 11.29
C ASN A 431 2.05 -3.01 12.59
N SER A 432 1.20 -3.79 13.24
CA SER A 432 1.56 -4.55 14.46
C SER A 432 2.53 -5.70 14.18
N ILE A 433 2.36 -6.41 13.05
CA ILE A 433 3.29 -7.47 12.63
C ILE A 433 4.65 -6.89 12.24
N ASN A 434 4.66 -5.75 11.55
CA ASN A 434 5.91 -5.08 11.21
C ASN A 434 6.67 -4.62 12.47
N LEU A 435 5.94 -4.09 13.46
CA LEU A 435 6.50 -3.77 14.78
C LEU A 435 7.13 -5.01 15.44
N TYR A 436 6.42 -6.15 15.49
CA TYR A 436 6.98 -7.40 16.02
C TYR A 436 8.23 -7.85 15.25
N LYS A 437 8.24 -7.79 13.91
CA LYS A 437 9.39 -8.15 13.08
C LYS A 437 10.62 -7.28 13.42
N ASN A 438 10.45 -5.97 13.51
CA ASN A 438 11.54 -5.04 13.84
C ASN A 438 12.05 -5.22 15.27
N MET A 439 11.17 -5.44 16.25
CA MET A 439 11.56 -5.75 17.64
C MET A 439 12.32 -7.07 17.74
N ARG A 440 11.83 -8.10 17.04
CA ARG A 440 12.47 -9.41 16.96
C ARG A 440 13.88 -9.28 16.38
N GLU A 441 14.02 -8.62 15.24
CA GLU A 441 15.33 -8.44 14.59
C GLU A 441 16.31 -7.71 15.52
N THR A 442 15.88 -6.60 16.12
CA THR A 442 16.68 -5.83 17.09
C THR A 442 17.13 -6.70 18.26
N LEU A 443 16.21 -7.48 18.85
CA LEU A 443 16.53 -8.36 19.97
C LEU A 443 17.47 -9.51 19.56
N VAL A 444 17.35 -10.01 18.32
CA VAL A 444 18.26 -11.01 17.77
C VAL A 444 19.68 -10.44 17.61
N TYR A 445 19.84 -9.23 17.07
CA TYR A 445 21.17 -8.58 17.02
C TYR A 445 21.74 -8.38 18.42
N LEU A 446 20.94 -7.86 19.36
CA LEU A 446 21.36 -7.65 20.75
C LEU A 446 21.79 -8.96 21.44
N THR A 447 21.14 -10.08 21.11
CA THR A 447 21.46 -11.40 21.64
C THR A 447 22.76 -11.94 21.07
N HIS A 448 23.03 -11.75 19.77
CA HIS A 448 24.33 -12.12 19.20
C HIS A 448 25.46 -11.25 19.74
N LEU A 449 25.17 -9.97 20.00
CA LEU A 449 26.13 -9.09 20.64
C LEU A 449 26.44 -9.60 22.05
N ASP A 450 25.46 -9.88 22.91
CA ASP A 450 25.73 -10.45 24.24
C ASP A 450 24.60 -11.39 24.68
N TYR A 451 24.79 -12.68 24.45
CA TYR A 451 23.78 -13.69 24.75
C TYR A 451 23.66 -13.94 26.26
N ALA A 452 24.74 -13.76 27.01
CA ALA A 452 24.76 -13.97 28.46
C ALA A 452 23.92 -12.90 29.17
N ASP A 453 24.00 -11.64 28.72
CA ASP A 453 23.14 -10.57 29.23
C ASP A 453 21.66 -10.80 28.86
N THR A 454 21.36 -11.24 27.63
CA THR A 454 19.99 -11.63 27.25
C THR A 454 19.45 -12.77 28.12
N GLU A 455 20.22 -13.85 28.28
CA GLU A 455 19.85 -15.01 29.10
C GLU A 455 19.59 -14.59 30.56
N ARG A 456 20.47 -13.76 31.12
CA ARG A 456 20.33 -13.24 32.49
C ARG A 456 19.05 -12.43 32.64
N ILE A 457 18.79 -11.46 31.76
CA ILE A 457 17.58 -10.60 31.84
C ILE A 457 16.29 -11.44 31.71
N MET A 458 16.24 -12.38 30.77
CA MET A 458 15.07 -13.25 30.59
C MET A 458 14.87 -14.18 31.80
N THR A 459 15.94 -14.73 32.37
CA THR A 459 15.89 -15.59 33.55
C THR A 459 15.45 -14.82 34.79
N ASP A 460 15.99 -13.61 35.02
CA ASP A 460 15.60 -12.74 36.13
C ASP A 460 14.10 -12.39 36.05
N LYS A 461 13.60 -12.02 34.85
CA LYS A 461 12.18 -11.77 34.63
C LYS A 461 11.31 -13.00 34.84
N LEU A 462 11.76 -14.17 34.39
CA LEU A 462 11.03 -15.43 34.60
C LEU A 462 10.92 -15.76 36.09
N ASN A 463 12.00 -15.59 36.84
CA ASN A 463 12.00 -15.77 38.29
C ASN A 463 11.02 -14.82 38.99
N ASN A 464 10.92 -13.56 38.53
CA ASN A 464 9.92 -12.59 39.02
C ASN A 464 8.47 -12.97 38.67
N GLN A 465 8.24 -13.75 37.61
CA GLN A 465 6.92 -14.34 37.34
C GLN A 465 6.62 -15.51 38.29
N VAL A 466 7.63 -16.36 38.58
CA VAL A 466 7.48 -17.55 39.43
C VAL A 466 7.30 -17.20 40.90
N ASN A 467 8.11 -16.27 41.43
CA ASN A 467 8.01 -15.83 42.83
C ASN A 467 6.76 -14.94 43.09
N GLY A 468 6.10 -14.47 42.03
CA GLY A 468 4.88 -13.67 42.08
C GLY A 468 5.08 -12.16 42.18
N SER A 469 6.31 -11.63 42.16
CA SER A 469 6.57 -10.19 42.29
C SER A 469 6.05 -9.37 41.10
N GLU A 470 6.14 -9.93 39.89
CA GLU A 470 5.73 -9.26 38.64
C GLU A 470 4.67 -10.06 37.85
N PHE A 471 4.04 -11.06 38.48
CA PHE A 471 3.12 -11.95 37.80
C PHE A 471 1.89 -11.20 37.28
N SER A 472 1.76 -11.13 35.96
CA SER A 472 0.55 -10.70 35.26
C SER A 472 0.48 -11.39 33.90
N TRP A 473 -0.73 -11.55 33.36
CA TRP A 473 -0.90 -12.15 32.03
C TRP A 473 -0.15 -11.37 30.95
N LYS A 474 -0.18 -10.03 31.02
CA LYS A 474 0.57 -9.14 30.12
C LYS A 474 2.06 -9.42 30.19
N ASN A 475 2.65 -9.40 31.38
CA ASN A 475 4.10 -9.55 31.54
C ASN A 475 4.59 -10.95 31.14
N LEU A 476 3.86 -12.00 31.52
CA LEU A 476 4.19 -13.37 31.15
C LEU A 476 4.13 -13.57 29.63
N ASN A 477 3.06 -13.07 28.99
CA ASN A 477 2.91 -13.12 27.54
C ASN A 477 4.08 -12.43 26.84
N THR A 478 4.38 -11.18 27.20
CA THR A 478 5.46 -10.40 26.59
C THR A 478 6.82 -11.08 26.76
N LEU A 479 7.10 -11.63 27.95
CA LEU A 479 8.32 -12.39 28.21
C LEU A 479 8.41 -13.62 27.31
N CYS A 480 7.35 -14.43 27.23
CA CYS A 480 7.34 -15.64 26.41
C CYS A 480 7.39 -15.32 24.90
N TRP A 481 6.80 -14.21 24.46
CA TRP A 481 6.95 -13.70 23.09
C TRP A 481 8.40 -13.34 22.78
N ALA A 482 9.09 -12.66 23.71
CA ALA A 482 10.49 -12.33 23.59
C ALA A 482 11.39 -13.57 23.59
N ILE A 483 11.11 -14.55 24.47
CA ILE A 483 11.81 -15.84 24.49
C ILE A 483 11.61 -16.57 23.16
N GLY A 484 10.40 -16.58 22.60
CA GLY A 484 10.16 -17.22 21.30
C GLY A 484 10.82 -16.49 20.12
N SER A 485 10.95 -15.16 20.18
CA SER A 485 11.43 -14.35 19.05
C SER A 485 12.93 -14.51 18.78
N ILE A 486 13.72 -14.82 19.81
CA ILE A 486 15.18 -15.07 19.74
C ILE A 486 15.55 -16.50 19.30
N SER A 487 14.59 -17.32 18.89
CA SER A 487 14.87 -18.69 18.47
C SER A 487 15.93 -18.75 17.36
N GLY A 488 16.96 -19.60 17.56
CA GLY A 488 18.09 -19.73 16.65
C GLY A 488 19.23 -18.73 16.86
N ALA A 489 19.10 -17.75 17.77
CA ALA A 489 20.18 -16.79 18.07
C ALA A 489 21.27 -17.37 19.01
N PHE A 490 20.93 -18.39 19.79
CA PHE A 490 21.88 -19.10 20.66
C PHE A 490 22.59 -20.23 19.88
N PHE A 491 23.79 -20.61 20.34
CA PHE A 491 24.37 -21.90 19.97
C PHE A 491 23.53 -23.05 20.53
N GLU A 492 23.61 -24.22 19.91
CA GLU A 492 22.69 -25.34 20.20
C GLU A 492 22.76 -25.83 21.66
N GLU A 493 23.96 -25.93 22.25
CA GLU A 493 24.10 -26.35 23.66
C GLU A 493 23.59 -25.29 24.65
N ASP A 494 23.83 -24.01 24.38
CA ASP A 494 23.33 -22.90 25.22
C ASP A 494 21.81 -22.77 25.11
N GLU A 495 21.26 -22.88 23.89
CA GLU A 495 19.82 -22.90 23.64
C GLU A 495 19.16 -24.04 24.40
N LYS A 496 19.75 -25.24 24.38
CA LYS A 496 19.27 -26.40 25.13
C LYS A 496 19.26 -26.13 26.64
N ARG A 497 20.36 -25.61 27.21
CA ARG A 497 20.42 -25.29 28.65
C ARG A 497 19.34 -24.28 29.03
N PHE A 498 19.22 -23.22 28.24
CA PHE A 498 18.25 -22.15 28.46
C PHE A 498 16.81 -22.67 28.38
N LEU A 499 16.45 -23.41 27.33
CA LEU A 499 15.09 -23.93 27.13
C LEU A 499 14.67 -24.93 28.20
N VAL A 500 15.57 -25.81 28.64
CA VAL A 500 15.27 -26.75 29.73
C VAL A 500 14.88 -26.00 31.00
N THR A 501 15.59 -24.92 31.33
CA THR A 501 15.26 -24.05 32.47
C THR A 501 13.91 -23.36 32.25
N VAL A 502 13.72 -22.69 31.12
CA VAL A 502 12.47 -21.94 30.82
C VAL A 502 11.25 -22.85 30.91
N ILE A 503 11.29 -24.00 30.26
CA ILE A 503 10.14 -24.91 30.21
C ILE A 503 9.87 -25.52 31.58
N LYS A 504 10.90 -25.90 32.33
CA LYS A 504 10.74 -26.44 33.68
C LYS A 504 10.07 -25.41 34.61
N GLU A 505 10.50 -24.16 34.58
CA GLU A 505 9.92 -23.08 35.38
C GLU A 505 8.49 -22.75 34.95
N LEU A 506 8.18 -22.73 33.65
CA LEU A 506 6.82 -22.51 33.15
C LEU A 506 5.86 -23.66 33.51
N LEU A 507 6.31 -24.92 33.42
CA LEU A 507 5.53 -26.08 33.86
C LEU A 507 5.30 -26.03 35.37
N GLY A 508 6.34 -25.72 36.15
CA GLY A 508 6.21 -25.46 37.58
C GLY A 508 5.19 -24.37 37.86
N LEU A 509 5.26 -23.24 37.17
CA LEU A 509 4.29 -22.14 37.31
C LEU A 509 2.85 -22.59 37.01
N CYS A 510 2.66 -23.43 35.99
CA CYS A 510 1.36 -24.00 35.61
C CYS A 510 0.78 -24.91 36.69
N GLU A 511 1.62 -25.65 37.41
CA GLU A 511 1.21 -26.50 38.53
C GLU A 511 0.87 -25.68 39.78
N HIS A 512 1.64 -24.63 40.08
CA HIS A 512 1.46 -23.79 41.26
C HIS A 512 0.24 -22.85 41.16
N LYS A 513 -0.01 -22.27 39.98
CA LYS A 513 -1.11 -21.31 39.79
C LYS A 513 -2.46 -22.03 39.66
N LYS A 514 -3.43 -21.59 40.47
CA LYS A 514 -4.81 -22.08 40.46
C LYS A 514 -5.69 -21.25 39.51
N GLY A 515 -6.79 -21.84 39.05
CA GLY A 515 -7.76 -21.21 38.14
C GLY A 515 -7.54 -21.61 36.68
N LYS A 516 -8.65 -21.82 35.95
CA LYS A 516 -8.61 -22.24 34.54
C LYS A 516 -7.93 -21.20 33.66
N ASP A 517 -8.26 -19.92 33.84
CA ASP A 517 -7.71 -18.82 33.04
C ASP A 517 -6.19 -18.71 33.19
N ASN A 518 -5.67 -18.78 34.43
CA ASN A 518 -4.23 -18.76 34.67
C ASN A 518 -3.54 -19.94 33.99
N LYS A 519 -4.11 -21.14 34.09
CA LYS A 519 -3.56 -22.33 33.42
C LYS A 519 -3.62 -22.23 31.90
N ALA A 520 -4.69 -21.68 31.35
CA ALA A 520 -4.84 -21.47 29.91
C ALA A 520 -3.78 -20.49 29.38
N ILE A 521 -3.54 -19.37 30.07
CA ILE A 521 -2.51 -18.39 29.69
C ILE A 521 -1.10 -18.98 29.82
N ILE A 522 -0.80 -19.74 30.88
CA ILE A 522 0.53 -20.36 31.03
C ILE A 522 0.73 -21.45 29.96
N ALA A 523 -0.28 -22.29 29.72
CA ALA A 523 -0.24 -23.33 28.69
C ALA A 523 -0.06 -22.73 27.29
N SER A 524 -0.78 -21.64 26.97
CA SER A 524 -0.61 -20.85 25.75
C SER A 524 0.84 -20.42 25.54
N ASN A 525 1.48 -19.86 26.57
CA ASN A 525 2.86 -19.42 26.50
C ASN A 525 3.85 -20.59 26.34
N ILE A 526 3.63 -21.71 27.03
CA ILE A 526 4.43 -22.92 26.85
C ILE A 526 4.31 -23.43 25.41
N MET A 527 3.09 -23.54 24.89
CA MET A 527 2.82 -23.98 23.53
C MET A 527 3.49 -23.06 22.49
N TYR A 528 3.38 -21.74 22.68
CA TYR A 528 4.04 -20.77 21.82
C TYR A 528 5.56 -20.95 21.84
N VAL A 529 6.19 -20.96 23.03
CA VAL A 529 7.66 -21.10 23.16
C VAL A 529 8.10 -22.40 22.49
N VAL A 530 7.50 -23.54 22.83
CA VAL A 530 7.88 -24.84 22.26
C VAL A 530 7.71 -24.87 20.74
N GLY A 531 6.64 -24.26 20.21
CA GLY A 531 6.40 -24.14 18.78
C GLY A 531 7.47 -23.31 18.03
N GLN A 532 8.16 -22.39 18.71
CA GLN A 532 9.24 -21.59 18.11
C GLN A 532 10.59 -22.32 18.04
N TYR A 533 10.82 -23.39 18.81
CA TYR A 533 12.13 -24.04 18.93
C TYR A 533 12.19 -25.46 18.31
N PRO A 534 12.00 -25.61 16.98
CA PRO A 534 12.03 -26.91 16.33
C PRO A 534 13.43 -27.55 16.30
N ARG A 535 14.52 -26.77 16.42
CA ARG A 535 15.88 -27.32 16.52
C ARG A 535 16.01 -28.19 17.77
N PHE A 536 15.65 -27.65 18.93
CA PHE A 536 15.62 -28.37 20.20
C PHE A 536 14.72 -29.62 20.15
N LEU A 537 13.51 -29.50 19.58
CA LEU A 537 12.59 -30.63 19.47
C LEU A 537 13.14 -31.78 18.63
N ARG A 538 13.85 -31.48 17.53
CA ARG A 538 14.48 -32.50 16.67
C ARG A 538 15.63 -33.23 17.38
N ALA A 539 16.39 -32.55 18.23
CA ALA A 539 17.48 -33.16 19.00
C ALA A 539 16.98 -34.04 20.16
N HIS A 540 15.73 -33.85 20.62
CA HIS A 540 15.20 -34.48 21.84
C HIS A 540 13.87 -35.19 21.62
N TRP A 541 13.90 -36.38 21.01
CA TRP A 541 12.72 -37.19 20.69
C TRP A 541 11.73 -37.37 21.86
N LYS A 542 12.21 -37.78 23.03
CA LYS A 542 11.34 -37.99 24.21
C LYS A 542 10.55 -36.73 24.54
N PHE A 543 11.20 -35.57 24.46
CA PHE A 543 10.58 -34.29 24.72
C PHE A 543 9.56 -33.93 23.64
N LEU A 544 9.89 -34.13 22.35
CA LEU A 544 8.96 -33.96 21.24
C LEU A 544 7.71 -34.83 21.40
N LYS A 545 7.86 -36.13 21.72
CA LYS A 545 6.72 -37.04 21.95
C LYS A 545 5.85 -36.58 23.13
N THR A 546 6.47 -36.17 24.25
CA THR A 546 5.74 -35.65 25.41
C THR A 546 4.95 -34.38 25.09
N VAL A 547 5.56 -33.43 24.37
CA VAL A 547 4.88 -32.19 23.96
C VAL A 547 3.68 -32.50 23.08
N VAL A 548 3.85 -33.36 22.06
CA VAL A 548 2.75 -33.70 21.14
C VAL A 548 1.60 -34.37 21.88
N ASN A 549 1.88 -35.30 22.80
CA ASN A 549 0.85 -35.91 23.63
C ASN A 549 0.13 -34.88 24.52
N LYS A 550 0.85 -33.89 25.06
CA LYS A 550 0.21 -32.77 25.79
C LYS A 550 -0.63 -31.87 24.89
N LEU A 551 -0.24 -31.65 23.64
CA LEU A 551 -1.09 -30.94 22.69
C LEU A 551 -2.39 -31.72 22.44
N PHE A 552 -2.34 -33.05 22.33
CA PHE A 552 -3.55 -33.87 22.21
C PHE A 552 -4.42 -33.79 23.47
N GLU A 553 -3.83 -33.76 24.68
CA GLU A 553 -4.61 -33.49 25.90
C GLU A 553 -5.28 -32.10 25.87
N PHE A 554 -4.58 -31.06 25.40
CA PHE A 554 -5.13 -29.70 25.29
C PHE A 554 -6.21 -29.57 24.20
N MET A 555 -6.26 -30.49 23.23
CA MET A 555 -7.36 -30.57 22.26
C MET A 555 -8.69 -30.99 22.92
N HIS A 556 -8.66 -31.52 24.15
CA HIS A 556 -9.85 -31.84 24.95
C HIS A 556 -10.20 -30.77 25.99
N GLU A 557 -9.42 -29.70 26.12
CA GLU A 557 -9.71 -28.65 27.10
C GLU A 557 -10.84 -27.74 26.61
N THR A 558 -11.82 -27.49 27.48
CA THR A 558 -13.04 -26.74 27.13
C THR A 558 -12.87 -25.21 27.24
N HIS A 559 -11.69 -24.73 27.64
CA HIS A 559 -11.43 -23.31 27.78
C HIS A 559 -11.20 -22.67 26.41
N ASP A 560 -11.88 -21.56 26.16
CA ASP A 560 -11.83 -20.81 24.90
C ASP A 560 -10.38 -20.54 24.45
N GLY A 561 -10.10 -20.81 23.18
CA GLY A 561 -8.80 -20.60 22.54
C GLY A 561 -7.70 -21.63 22.84
N VAL A 562 -7.85 -22.52 23.84
CA VAL A 562 -6.81 -23.52 24.15
C VAL A 562 -6.70 -24.58 23.05
N GLN A 563 -7.82 -25.13 22.58
CA GLN A 563 -7.86 -26.10 21.48
C GLN A 563 -7.26 -25.54 20.18
N ASP A 564 -7.56 -24.27 19.90
CA ASP A 564 -7.02 -23.54 18.75
C ASP A 564 -5.50 -23.42 18.82
N MET A 565 -4.97 -22.99 19.96
CA MET A 565 -3.53 -22.89 20.19
C MET A 565 -2.84 -24.26 20.15
N ALA A 566 -3.51 -25.31 20.63
CA ALA A 566 -3.00 -26.67 20.54
C ALA A 566 -2.87 -27.13 19.08
N CYS A 567 -3.91 -26.91 18.26
CA CYS A 567 -3.88 -27.23 16.83
C CYS A 567 -2.84 -26.40 16.06
N ASP A 568 -2.74 -25.10 16.33
CA ASP A 568 -1.79 -24.19 15.70
C ASP A 568 -0.33 -24.53 16.05
N THR A 569 -0.10 -24.95 17.30
CA THR A 569 1.22 -25.42 17.73
C THR A 569 1.54 -26.77 17.12
N PHE A 570 0.56 -27.67 17.06
CA PHE A 570 0.72 -29.00 16.47
C PHE A 570 1.10 -28.92 14.99
N ILE A 571 0.42 -28.09 14.18
CA ILE A 571 0.77 -27.92 12.76
C ILE A 571 2.16 -27.29 12.58
N LYS A 572 2.57 -26.34 13.42
CA LYS A 572 3.93 -25.77 13.39
C LYS A 572 4.99 -26.83 13.68
N ILE A 573 4.78 -27.66 14.70
CA ILE A 573 5.67 -28.77 15.04
C ILE A 573 5.70 -29.80 13.90
N ALA A 574 4.54 -30.20 13.38
CA ALA A 574 4.44 -31.14 12.27
C ALA A 574 5.24 -30.65 11.05
N LEU A 575 5.06 -29.39 10.65
CA LEU A 575 5.81 -28.76 9.55
C LEU A 575 7.32 -28.82 9.73
N LYS A 576 7.81 -28.47 10.93
CA LYS A 576 9.26 -28.34 11.19
C LYS A 576 9.94 -29.66 11.57
N CYS A 577 9.17 -30.63 12.11
CA CYS A 577 9.68 -31.90 12.63
C CYS A 577 9.18 -33.13 11.86
N ARG A 578 8.41 -32.99 10.78
CA ARG A 578 7.74 -34.06 9.98
C ARG A 578 8.50 -35.39 9.84
N ARG A 579 9.81 -35.35 9.56
CA ARG A 579 10.64 -36.55 9.37
C ARG A 579 10.70 -37.45 10.62
N HIS A 580 10.65 -36.88 11.82
CA HIS A 580 10.75 -37.64 13.07
C HIS A 580 9.51 -38.50 13.33
N PHE A 581 8.36 -38.13 12.75
CA PHE A 581 7.10 -38.86 12.92
C PHE A 581 7.02 -40.12 12.07
N VAL A 582 7.68 -40.14 10.91
CA VAL A 582 7.66 -41.26 9.95
C VAL A 582 8.87 -42.19 10.08
N GLN A 583 9.91 -41.79 10.82
CA GLN A 583 11.08 -42.61 11.11
C GLN A 583 10.91 -43.34 12.44
N LEU A 584 11.39 -44.59 12.50
CA LEU A 584 11.42 -45.35 13.76
C LEU A 584 12.43 -44.72 14.72
N GLN A 585 11.96 -44.32 15.90
CA GLN A 585 12.78 -43.64 16.91
C GLN A 585 13.37 -44.62 17.91
N PRO A 586 14.51 -44.30 18.56
CA PRO A 586 15.15 -45.21 19.50
C PRO A 586 14.25 -45.54 20.70
N ASN A 587 14.09 -46.84 20.99
CA ASN A 587 13.23 -47.38 22.05
C ASN A 587 11.71 -47.28 21.79
N GLU A 588 11.28 -47.07 20.55
CA GLU A 588 9.87 -47.17 20.14
C GLU A 588 9.63 -48.45 19.32
N SER A 589 8.43 -49.03 19.42
CA SER A 589 8.07 -50.27 18.69
C SER A 589 7.51 -50.03 17.28
N CYS A 590 6.94 -48.86 17.03
CA CYS A 590 6.38 -48.44 15.75
C CYS A 590 6.68 -46.96 15.50
N THR A 591 6.34 -46.48 14.30
CA THR A 591 6.47 -45.06 13.99
C THR A 591 5.38 -44.27 14.70
N PHE A 592 5.66 -43.03 15.11
CA PHE A 592 4.69 -42.25 15.87
C PHE A 592 3.49 -41.82 15.00
N ILE A 593 3.67 -41.71 13.68
CA ILE A 593 2.55 -41.49 12.76
C ILE A 593 1.53 -42.63 12.81
N GLU A 594 1.95 -43.89 12.94
CA GLU A 594 1.03 -45.03 13.04
C GLU A 594 0.23 -45.00 14.35
N GLU A 595 0.86 -44.59 15.45
CA GLU A 595 0.19 -44.38 16.74
C GLU A 595 -0.90 -43.29 16.61
N ILE A 596 -0.55 -42.14 16.01
CA ILE A 596 -1.47 -41.02 15.79
C ILE A 596 -2.66 -41.45 14.91
N LEU A 597 -2.42 -42.16 13.82
CA LEU A 597 -3.50 -42.62 12.92
C LEU A 597 -4.41 -43.64 13.60
N ALA A 598 -3.88 -44.51 14.48
CA ALA A 598 -4.67 -45.48 15.21
C ALA A 598 -5.58 -44.83 16.28
N THR A 599 -5.13 -43.75 16.91
CA THR A 599 -5.89 -43.01 17.94
C THR A 599 -6.55 -41.73 17.41
N MET A 600 -6.61 -41.54 16.09
CA MET A 600 -7.07 -40.29 15.49
C MET A 600 -8.50 -39.94 15.90
N SER A 601 -9.41 -40.91 15.93
CA SER A 601 -10.80 -40.71 16.34
C SER A 601 -10.95 -40.23 17.79
N SER A 602 -10.08 -40.71 18.69
CA SER A 602 -10.07 -40.24 20.08
C SER A 602 -9.45 -38.86 20.22
N ILE A 603 -8.47 -38.47 19.39
CA ILE A 603 -7.82 -37.16 19.50
C ILE A 603 -8.75 -36.03 19.06
N ILE A 604 -9.52 -36.24 17.99
CA ILE A 604 -10.30 -35.17 17.35
C ILE A 604 -11.75 -35.06 17.85
N CYS A 605 -12.20 -35.88 18.81
CA CYS A 605 -13.63 -36.02 19.13
C CYS A 605 -14.27 -34.74 19.70
N ASP A 606 -13.49 -33.91 20.41
CA ASP A 606 -13.97 -32.67 21.04
C ASP A 606 -13.61 -31.41 20.21
N LEU A 607 -12.94 -31.60 19.06
CA LEU A 607 -12.51 -30.51 18.20
C LEU A 607 -13.65 -29.99 17.31
N GLN A 608 -13.68 -28.68 17.12
CA GLN A 608 -14.54 -28.04 16.14
C GLN A 608 -14.07 -28.36 14.71
N PRO A 609 -14.94 -28.31 13.69
CA PRO A 609 -14.58 -28.68 12.32
C PRO A 609 -13.29 -28.02 11.79
N GLN A 610 -13.06 -26.75 12.10
CA GLN A 610 -11.87 -26.02 11.63
C GLN A 610 -10.57 -26.45 12.32
N GLN A 611 -10.67 -26.85 13.59
CA GLN A 611 -9.55 -27.44 14.32
C GLN A 611 -9.24 -28.83 13.77
N VAL A 612 -10.27 -29.62 13.44
CA VAL A 612 -10.11 -30.89 12.71
C VAL A 612 -9.41 -30.66 11.37
N HIS A 613 -9.83 -29.67 10.58
CA HIS A 613 -9.20 -29.31 9.31
C HIS A 613 -7.70 -28.99 9.48
N THR A 614 -7.35 -28.24 10.53
CA THR A 614 -5.95 -27.89 10.85
C THR A 614 -5.15 -29.11 11.30
N PHE A 615 -5.75 -30.00 12.10
CA PHE A 615 -5.16 -31.27 12.52
C PHE A 615 -4.85 -32.16 11.32
N TYR A 616 -5.78 -32.31 10.38
CA TYR A 616 -5.57 -33.07 9.16
C TYR A 616 -4.44 -32.45 8.31
N GLU A 617 -4.37 -31.13 8.18
CA GLU A 617 -3.24 -30.46 7.50
C GLU A 617 -1.90 -30.83 8.15
N ALA A 618 -1.82 -30.82 9.48
CA ALA A 618 -0.62 -31.17 10.24
C ALA A 618 -0.16 -32.61 9.99
N VAL A 619 -1.08 -33.58 10.09
CA VAL A 619 -0.79 -35.00 9.82
C VAL A 619 -0.38 -35.22 8.37
N GLY A 620 -1.00 -34.50 7.43
CA GLY A 620 -0.62 -34.52 6.01
C GLY A 620 0.84 -34.13 5.78
N TYR A 621 1.36 -33.12 6.50
CA TYR A 621 2.78 -32.75 6.39
C TYR A 621 3.71 -33.85 6.91
N MET A 622 3.30 -34.62 7.91
CA MET A 622 4.07 -35.77 8.39
C MET A 622 4.14 -36.85 7.31
N ILE A 623 2.99 -37.24 6.75
CA ILE A 623 2.90 -38.26 5.70
C ILE A 623 3.66 -37.84 4.44
N SER A 624 3.65 -36.54 4.09
CA SER A 624 4.45 -35.99 2.98
C SER A 624 5.96 -36.22 3.11
N ALA A 625 6.45 -36.47 4.34
CA ALA A 625 7.86 -36.73 4.61
C ALA A 625 8.25 -38.22 4.49
N GLN A 626 7.28 -39.12 4.31
CA GLN A 626 7.55 -40.53 4.03
C GLN A 626 8.19 -40.64 2.63
N ALA A 627 9.37 -41.26 2.56
CA ALA A 627 10.15 -41.35 1.33
C ALA A 627 9.74 -42.54 0.45
N ASP A 628 9.25 -43.62 1.07
CA ASP A 628 8.75 -44.80 0.34
C ASP A 628 7.31 -44.56 -0.12
N GLN A 629 7.12 -44.50 -1.45
CA GLN A 629 5.82 -44.25 -2.06
C GLN A 629 4.77 -45.29 -1.65
N VAL A 630 5.15 -46.58 -1.56
CA VAL A 630 4.20 -47.65 -1.22
C VAL A 630 3.70 -47.48 0.22
N GLN A 631 4.60 -47.18 1.15
CA GLN A 631 4.23 -46.89 2.53
C GLN A 631 3.46 -45.57 2.65
N GLN A 632 3.82 -44.56 1.86
CA GLN A 632 3.10 -43.29 1.83
C GLN A 632 1.64 -43.51 1.39
N ASP A 633 1.39 -44.30 0.35
CA ASP A 633 0.04 -44.59 -0.13
C ASP A 633 -0.79 -45.35 0.93
N ILE A 634 -0.20 -46.32 1.62
CA ILE A 634 -0.84 -47.03 2.75
C ILE A 634 -1.20 -46.06 3.89
N LEU A 635 -0.31 -45.12 4.20
CA LEU A 635 -0.56 -44.09 5.22
C LEU A 635 -1.68 -43.13 4.78
N ILE A 636 -1.70 -42.72 3.50
CA ILE A 636 -2.77 -41.86 2.94
C ILE A 636 -4.12 -42.56 3.05
N GLU A 637 -4.21 -43.85 2.72
CA GLU A 637 -5.46 -44.61 2.80
C GLU A 637 -5.98 -44.67 4.25
N LYS A 638 -5.11 -44.97 5.22
CA LYS A 638 -5.48 -44.97 6.65
C LYS A 638 -5.88 -43.58 7.14
N TYR A 639 -5.12 -42.56 6.74
CA TYR A 639 -5.35 -41.16 7.08
C TYR A 639 -6.71 -40.63 6.58
N MET A 640 -7.13 -41.04 5.39
CA MET A 640 -8.40 -40.63 4.78
C MET A 640 -9.58 -41.55 5.11
N MET A 641 -9.39 -42.54 5.98
CA MET A 641 -10.42 -43.53 6.28
C MET A 641 -11.71 -42.91 6.85
N LEU A 642 -11.62 -42.04 7.86
CA LEU A 642 -12.82 -41.46 8.49
C LEU A 642 -13.61 -40.55 7.52
N PRO A 643 -12.99 -39.59 6.80
CA PRO A 643 -13.73 -38.80 5.81
C PRO A 643 -14.31 -39.65 4.68
N ASN A 644 -13.58 -40.68 4.22
CA ASN A 644 -14.04 -41.56 3.14
C ASN A 644 -15.23 -42.42 3.56
N GLN A 645 -15.29 -42.90 4.81
CA GLN A 645 -16.45 -43.66 5.29
C GLN A 645 -17.74 -42.83 5.21
N VAL A 646 -17.69 -41.58 5.71
CA VAL A 646 -18.86 -40.68 5.66
C VAL A 646 -19.20 -40.27 4.23
N TRP A 647 -18.18 -40.05 3.38
CA TRP A 647 -18.36 -39.79 1.96
C TRP A 647 -19.10 -40.94 1.27
N ASP A 648 -18.59 -42.16 1.39
CA ASP A 648 -19.13 -43.37 0.76
C ASP A 648 -20.57 -43.64 1.23
N ASP A 649 -20.87 -43.40 2.51
CA ASP A 649 -22.23 -43.51 3.07
C ASP A 649 -23.20 -42.50 2.43
N ILE A 650 -22.80 -41.23 2.27
CA ILE A 650 -23.62 -40.19 1.64
C ILE A 650 -23.82 -40.50 0.14
N ILE A 651 -22.76 -40.90 -0.58
CA ILE A 651 -22.85 -41.23 -2.02
C ILE A 651 -23.73 -42.47 -2.25
N SER A 652 -23.61 -43.50 -1.40
CA SER A 652 -24.46 -44.70 -1.45
C SER A 652 -25.93 -44.37 -1.23
N GLN A 653 -26.23 -43.44 -0.30
CA GLN A 653 -27.59 -42.94 -0.10
C GLN A 653 -28.08 -42.09 -1.28
N ALA A 654 -27.23 -41.21 -1.82
CA ALA A 654 -27.56 -40.34 -2.96
C ALA A 654 -27.85 -41.15 -4.23
N THR A 655 -27.15 -42.26 -4.44
CA THR A 655 -27.37 -43.20 -5.55
C THR A 655 -28.77 -43.82 -5.48
N LYS A 656 -29.31 -44.03 -4.27
CA LYS A 656 -30.67 -44.55 -4.06
C LYS A 656 -31.72 -43.44 -4.12
N ASN A 657 -31.41 -42.28 -3.55
CA ASN A 657 -32.29 -41.12 -3.54
C ASN A 657 -31.48 -39.82 -3.55
N VAL A 658 -31.52 -39.10 -4.67
CA VAL A 658 -30.79 -37.84 -4.87
C VAL A 658 -31.25 -36.73 -3.91
N ASP A 659 -32.47 -36.82 -3.36
CA ASP A 659 -32.99 -35.80 -2.45
C ASP A 659 -32.22 -35.71 -1.12
N ILE A 660 -31.39 -36.70 -0.76
CA ILE A 660 -30.48 -36.58 0.39
C ILE A 660 -29.51 -35.41 0.21
N LEU A 661 -29.16 -35.06 -1.03
CA LEU A 661 -28.30 -33.91 -1.35
C LEU A 661 -29.02 -32.55 -1.22
N LYS A 662 -30.29 -32.56 -0.80
CA LYS A 662 -31.03 -31.37 -0.36
C LYS A 662 -31.17 -31.30 1.17
N ASP A 663 -30.73 -32.33 1.90
CA ASP A 663 -30.71 -32.31 3.35
C ASP A 663 -29.55 -31.44 3.88
N MET A 664 -29.86 -30.59 4.86
CA MET A 664 -28.88 -29.68 5.45
C MET A 664 -27.71 -30.42 6.11
N GLY A 665 -27.99 -31.53 6.81
CA GLY A 665 -26.98 -32.31 7.51
C GLY A 665 -25.98 -32.91 6.53
N ALA A 666 -26.49 -33.57 5.48
CA ALA A 666 -25.66 -34.17 4.43
C ALA A 666 -24.80 -33.12 3.70
N VAL A 667 -25.38 -31.98 3.30
CA VAL A 667 -24.64 -30.92 2.58
C VAL A 667 -23.53 -30.31 3.45
N LYS A 668 -23.80 -30.05 4.74
CA LYS A 668 -22.78 -29.55 5.68
C LYS A 668 -21.65 -30.56 5.89
N GLN A 669 -21.98 -31.85 5.99
CA GLN A 669 -20.97 -32.90 6.09
C GLN A 669 -20.10 -32.97 4.84
N LEU A 670 -20.70 -32.95 3.64
CA LEU A 670 -19.95 -32.89 2.37
C LEU A 670 -19.01 -31.68 2.32
N GLY A 671 -19.48 -30.50 2.71
CA GLY A 671 -18.64 -29.30 2.78
C GLY A 671 -17.45 -29.46 3.73
N SER A 672 -17.67 -30.06 4.92
CA SER A 672 -16.59 -30.32 5.88
C SER A 672 -15.59 -31.38 5.39
N ILE A 673 -16.07 -32.43 4.71
CA ILE A 673 -15.22 -33.46 4.10
C ILE A 673 -14.33 -32.85 3.02
N LEU A 674 -14.90 -32.03 2.14
CA LEU A 674 -14.13 -31.37 1.08
C LEU A 674 -13.09 -30.41 1.66
N LYS A 675 -13.43 -29.62 2.68
CA LYS A 675 -12.44 -28.79 3.41
C LYS A 675 -11.29 -29.60 3.99
N THR A 676 -11.60 -30.75 4.58
CA THR A 676 -10.58 -31.69 5.09
C THR A 676 -9.66 -32.17 3.96
N ASN A 677 -10.24 -32.51 2.81
CA ASN A 677 -9.50 -32.92 1.61
C ASN A 677 -8.64 -31.79 1.04
N VAL A 678 -9.12 -30.54 1.02
CA VAL A 678 -8.33 -29.36 0.59
C VAL A 678 -7.09 -29.21 1.47
N ARG A 679 -7.24 -29.30 2.79
CA ARG A 679 -6.14 -29.19 3.75
C ARG A 679 -5.13 -30.32 3.61
N ALA A 680 -5.61 -31.54 3.45
CA ALA A 680 -4.77 -32.69 3.20
C ALA A 680 -4.00 -32.57 1.88
N CYS A 681 -4.66 -32.17 0.80
CA CYS A 681 -4.07 -31.95 -0.51
C CYS A 681 -2.95 -30.91 -0.44
N LYS A 682 -3.20 -29.78 0.20
CA LYS A 682 -2.19 -28.73 0.42
C LYS A 682 -0.94 -29.26 1.12
N ALA A 683 -1.10 -30.16 2.09
CA ALA A 683 0.00 -30.70 2.87
C ALA A 683 0.76 -31.84 2.18
N LEU A 684 0.04 -32.75 1.51
CA LEU A 684 0.60 -33.92 0.80
C LEU A 684 1.19 -33.56 -0.57
N GLY A 685 0.67 -32.52 -1.23
CA GLY A 685 1.06 -32.13 -2.58
C GLY A 685 0.66 -33.19 -3.62
N HIS A 686 1.58 -33.53 -4.53
CA HIS A 686 1.28 -34.43 -5.64
C HIS A 686 0.77 -35.82 -5.20
N SER A 687 1.34 -36.40 -4.13
CA SER A 687 0.98 -37.75 -3.64
C SER A 687 -0.48 -37.88 -3.22
N TYR A 688 -1.20 -36.78 -3.03
CA TYR A 688 -2.65 -36.78 -2.78
C TYR A 688 -3.46 -37.36 -3.97
N VAL A 689 -2.85 -37.55 -5.15
CA VAL A 689 -3.50 -38.09 -6.35
C VAL A 689 -4.21 -39.43 -6.10
N SER A 690 -3.69 -40.29 -5.22
CA SER A 690 -4.32 -41.57 -4.88
C SER A 690 -5.70 -41.39 -4.23
N GLN A 691 -5.80 -40.43 -3.30
CA GLN A 691 -7.05 -40.04 -2.67
C GLN A 691 -7.96 -39.25 -3.62
N LEU A 692 -7.41 -38.29 -4.38
CA LEU A 692 -8.21 -37.51 -5.33
C LEU A 692 -8.86 -38.43 -6.36
N GLY A 693 -8.08 -39.34 -6.96
CA GLY A 693 -8.57 -40.29 -7.96
C GLY A 693 -9.71 -41.18 -7.45
N ARG A 694 -9.72 -41.52 -6.15
CA ARG A 694 -10.82 -42.28 -5.52
C ARG A 694 -12.14 -41.52 -5.55
N ILE A 695 -12.14 -40.23 -5.22
CA ILE A 695 -13.38 -39.45 -5.03
C ILE A 695 -13.74 -38.58 -6.24
N TYR A 696 -12.86 -38.48 -7.25
CA TYR A 696 -12.91 -37.44 -8.29
C TYR A 696 -14.24 -37.40 -9.05
N LEU A 697 -14.66 -38.53 -9.62
CA LEU A 697 -15.87 -38.59 -10.44
C LEU A 697 -17.15 -38.37 -9.62
N ASP A 698 -17.22 -38.95 -8.42
CA ASP A 698 -18.35 -38.73 -7.50
C ASP A 698 -18.43 -37.27 -7.06
N MET A 699 -17.28 -36.64 -6.81
CA MET A 699 -17.19 -35.23 -6.44
C MET A 699 -17.70 -34.32 -7.57
N LEU A 700 -17.36 -34.61 -8.83
CA LEU A 700 -17.89 -33.88 -9.99
C LEU A 700 -19.40 -34.08 -10.16
N ASN A 701 -19.93 -35.28 -9.89
CA ASN A 701 -21.36 -35.54 -9.91
C ASN A 701 -22.09 -34.75 -8.81
N VAL A 702 -21.56 -34.74 -7.58
CA VAL A 702 -22.09 -33.93 -6.49
C VAL A 702 -22.07 -32.45 -6.85
N TYR A 703 -20.96 -31.93 -7.40
CA TYR A 703 -20.85 -30.55 -7.87
C TYR A 703 -21.98 -30.18 -8.83
N LYS A 704 -22.24 -31.04 -9.83
CA LYS A 704 -23.30 -30.83 -10.82
C LYS A 704 -24.68 -30.81 -10.19
N ILE A 705 -25.00 -31.76 -9.31
CA ILE A 705 -26.30 -31.81 -8.61
C ILE A 705 -26.49 -30.58 -7.73
N MET A 706 -25.46 -30.14 -7.01
CA MET A 706 -25.53 -28.90 -6.21
C MET A 706 -25.79 -27.69 -7.10
N SER A 707 -25.14 -27.62 -8.27
CA SER A 707 -25.35 -26.53 -9.24
C SER A 707 -26.78 -26.47 -9.78
N GLU A 708 -27.32 -27.64 -10.16
CA GLU A 708 -28.68 -27.76 -10.68
C GLU A 708 -29.69 -27.36 -9.59
N ASN A 709 -29.50 -27.81 -8.35
CA ASN A 709 -30.35 -27.44 -7.21
C ASN A 709 -30.31 -25.93 -6.93
N ILE A 710 -29.13 -25.30 -6.92
CA ILE A 710 -28.98 -23.84 -6.73
C ILE A 710 -29.70 -23.10 -7.86
N THR A 711 -29.45 -23.48 -9.11
CA THR A 711 -30.05 -22.85 -10.29
C THR A 711 -31.57 -22.96 -10.27
N GLN A 712 -32.09 -24.14 -9.93
CA GLN A 712 -33.54 -24.37 -9.82
C GLN A 712 -34.14 -23.53 -8.69
N ALA A 713 -33.50 -23.49 -7.51
CA ALA A 713 -33.97 -22.72 -6.37
C ALA A 713 -34.08 -21.22 -6.67
N ILE A 714 -33.06 -20.65 -7.34
CA ILE A 714 -33.04 -19.24 -7.74
C ILE A 714 -34.08 -18.97 -8.83
N SER A 715 -34.24 -19.88 -9.80
CA SER A 715 -35.23 -19.71 -10.87
C SER A 715 -36.68 -19.68 -10.36
N LEU A 716 -36.97 -20.42 -9.28
CA LEU A 716 -38.31 -20.52 -8.71
C LEU A 716 -38.62 -19.38 -7.72
N ASN A 717 -37.64 -18.93 -6.93
CA ASN A 717 -37.87 -18.04 -5.78
C ASN A 717 -37.19 -16.67 -5.90
N GLY A 718 -36.44 -16.42 -6.97
CA GLY A 718 -35.62 -15.22 -7.15
C GLY A 718 -34.34 -15.22 -6.32
N LEU A 719 -33.59 -14.12 -6.38
CA LEU A 719 -32.23 -14.01 -5.83
C LEU A 719 -32.14 -14.04 -4.30
N SER A 720 -33.23 -13.70 -3.60
CA SER A 720 -33.24 -13.68 -2.12
C SER A 720 -33.00 -15.06 -1.50
N ILE A 721 -33.22 -16.15 -2.25
CA ILE A 721 -32.99 -17.52 -1.82
C ILE A 721 -31.51 -17.82 -1.53
N ASN A 722 -30.57 -17.08 -2.13
CA ASN A 722 -29.13 -17.25 -1.89
C ASN A 722 -28.75 -17.02 -0.43
N ASN A 723 -29.56 -16.28 0.32
CA ASN A 723 -29.34 -16.05 1.74
C ASN A 723 -29.79 -17.22 2.63
N GLN A 724 -30.54 -18.20 2.08
CA GLN A 724 -30.94 -19.36 2.86
C GLN A 724 -29.74 -20.24 3.21
N PRO A 725 -29.65 -20.74 4.45
CA PRO A 725 -28.51 -21.53 4.90
C PRO A 725 -28.20 -22.76 4.03
N LEU A 726 -29.23 -23.38 3.41
CA LEU A 726 -29.03 -24.58 2.59
C LEU A 726 -28.31 -24.25 1.29
N ILE A 727 -28.76 -23.18 0.62
CA ILE A 727 -28.15 -22.71 -0.63
C ILE A 727 -26.72 -22.23 -0.38
N LYS A 728 -26.48 -21.52 0.73
CA LYS A 728 -25.11 -21.16 1.16
C LYS A 728 -24.22 -22.40 1.36
N ALA A 729 -24.73 -23.43 2.03
CA ALA A 729 -24.00 -24.68 2.21
C ALA A 729 -23.73 -25.42 0.89
N MET A 730 -24.67 -25.40 -0.07
CA MET A 730 -24.46 -25.94 -1.41
C MET A 730 -23.38 -25.17 -2.18
N HIS A 731 -23.34 -23.85 -2.06
CA HIS A 731 -22.25 -23.03 -2.61
C HIS A 731 -20.89 -23.39 -2.00
N VAL A 732 -20.83 -23.66 -0.69
CA VAL A 732 -19.59 -24.13 -0.04
C VAL A 732 -19.11 -25.43 -0.68
N VAL A 733 -20.00 -26.41 -0.90
CA VAL A 733 -19.63 -27.68 -1.56
C VAL A 733 -19.05 -27.44 -2.97
N LYS A 734 -19.69 -26.56 -3.77
CA LYS A 734 -19.17 -26.19 -5.10
C LYS A 734 -17.80 -25.52 -5.02
N LYS A 735 -17.65 -24.52 -4.14
CA LYS A 735 -16.41 -23.76 -3.95
C LYS A 735 -15.27 -24.67 -3.49
N GLU A 736 -15.48 -25.50 -2.48
CA GLU A 736 -14.45 -26.41 -1.95
C GLU A 736 -14.06 -27.50 -2.95
N THR A 737 -14.99 -27.96 -3.79
CA THR A 737 -14.66 -28.85 -4.92
C THR A 737 -13.67 -28.19 -5.88
N LEU A 738 -13.95 -26.95 -6.31
CA LEU A 738 -13.09 -26.20 -7.21
C LEU A 738 -11.73 -25.88 -6.56
N THR A 739 -11.72 -25.47 -5.28
CA THR A 739 -10.50 -25.23 -4.51
C THR A 739 -9.63 -26.48 -4.42
N LEU A 740 -10.22 -27.65 -4.16
CA LEU A 740 -9.47 -28.92 -4.07
C LEU A 740 -8.80 -29.26 -5.40
N ILE A 741 -9.53 -29.12 -6.50
CA ILE A 741 -9.01 -29.40 -7.84
C ILE A 741 -7.89 -28.42 -8.19
N SER A 742 -8.12 -27.12 -7.97
CA SER A 742 -7.14 -26.07 -8.22
C SER A 742 -5.85 -26.29 -7.42
N GLU A 743 -5.95 -26.52 -6.11
CA GLU A 743 -4.81 -26.72 -5.21
C GLU A 743 -4.01 -27.97 -5.61
N TRP A 744 -4.68 -29.08 -5.92
CA TRP A 744 -3.99 -30.30 -6.34
C TRP A 744 -3.28 -30.11 -7.67
N VAL A 745 -3.95 -29.54 -8.68
CA VAL A 745 -3.32 -29.28 -9.98
C VAL A 745 -2.09 -28.40 -9.78
N TRP A 746 -2.18 -27.32 -9.01
CA TRP A 746 -1.04 -26.44 -8.71
C TRP A 746 0.16 -27.18 -8.10
N LYS A 747 -0.08 -28.18 -7.24
CA LYS A 747 0.95 -29.00 -6.60
C LYS A 747 1.40 -30.22 -7.42
N SER A 748 0.66 -30.59 -8.46
CA SER A 748 0.96 -31.75 -9.31
C SER A 748 2.27 -31.56 -10.08
N ASN A 749 3.07 -32.61 -10.25
CA ASN A 749 4.35 -32.56 -10.99
C ASN A 749 4.31 -33.33 -12.32
N ASP A 750 3.15 -33.89 -12.70
CA ASP A 750 2.94 -34.61 -13.96
C ASP A 750 1.82 -33.96 -14.79
N PRO A 751 2.16 -32.98 -15.65
CA PRO A 751 1.17 -32.29 -16.49
C PRO A 751 0.43 -33.22 -17.47
N LYS A 752 1.05 -34.31 -17.92
CA LYS A 752 0.44 -35.22 -18.89
C LYS A 752 -0.68 -36.02 -18.25
N MET A 753 -0.41 -36.60 -17.07
CA MET A 753 -1.41 -37.33 -16.30
C MET A 753 -2.59 -36.44 -15.92
N VAL A 754 -2.34 -35.17 -15.56
CA VAL A 754 -3.41 -34.19 -15.30
C VAL A 754 -4.27 -33.97 -16.55
N MET A 755 -3.64 -33.72 -17.70
CA MET A 755 -4.34 -33.46 -18.97
C MET A 755 -5.15 -34.66 -19.48
N GLU A 756 -4.67 -35.88 -19.31
CA GLU A 756 -5.35 -37.07 -19.82
C GLU A 756 -6.50 -37.53 -18.90
N ASN A 757 -6.29 -37.48 -17.58
CA ASN A 757 -7.22 -38.12 -16.63
C ASN A 757 -8.15 -37.14 -15.89
N PHE A 758 -7.71 -35.90 -15.64
CA PHE A 758 -8.44 -34.96 -14.78
C PHE A 758 -9.10 -33.82 -15.56
N ILE A 759 -8.42 -33.25 -16.56
CA ILE A 759 -8.97 -32.12 -17.31
C ILE A 759 -10.26 -32.47 -18.07
N PRO A 760 -10.37 -33.58 -18.85
CA PRO A 760 -11.57 -33.81 -19.66
C PRO A 760 -12.86 -33.95 -18.83
N PRO A 761 -12.90 -34.74 -17.73
CA PRO A 761 -14.09 -34.80 -16.86
C PRO A 761 -14.42 -33.45 -16.21
N LEU A 762 -13.39 -32.67 -15.82
CA LEU A 762 -13.58 -31.35 -15.25
C LEU A 762 -14.27 -30.40 -16.23
N LEU A 763 -13.78 -30.36 -17.47
CA LEU A 763 -14.35 -29.48 -18.50
C LEU A 763 -15.82 -29.86 -18.75
N GLU A 764 -16.13 -31.15 -18.82
CA GLU A 764 -17.50 -31.61 -19.04
C GLU A 764 -18.44 -31.26 -17.87
N ALA A 765 -18.02 -31.50 -16.63
CA ALA A 765 -18.85 -31.32 -15.46
C ALA A 765 -19.01 -29.85 -15.04
N VAL A 766 -17.95 -29.03 -15.20
CA VAL A 766 -17.91 -27.67 -14.66
C VAL A 766 -18.16 -26.61 -15.72
N LEU A 767 -17.53 -26.70 -16.90
CA LEU A 767 -17.67 -25.63 -17.91
C LEU A 767 -19.04 -25.63 -18.56
N PHE A 768 -19.55 -26.81 -18.96
CA PHE A 768 -20.89 -26.88 -19.53
C PHE A 768 -21.96 -26.55 -18.49
N ASP A 769 -21.75 -26.88 -17.21
CA ASP A 769 -22.62 -26.42 -16.12
C ASP A 769 -22.65 -24.88 -16.07
N TYR A 770 -21.49 -24.23 -15.95
CA TYR A 770 -21.37 -22.78 -15.91
C TYR A 770 -22.04 -22.08 -17.11
N GLN A 771 -21.83 -22.60 -18.32
CA GLN A 771 -22.41 -22.07 -19.55
C GLN A 771 -23.93 -22.25 -19.59
N ARG A 772 -24.44 -23.43 -19.18
CA ARG A 772 -25.88 -23.76 -19.18
C ARG A 772 -26.66 -23.05 -18.08
N THR A 773 -26.00 -22.61 -17.02
CA THR A 773 -26.61 -21.80 -15.97
C THR A 773 -27.15 -20.50 -16.56
N LYS A 774 -28.47 -20.44 -16.75
CA LYS A 774 -29.16 -19.28 -17.35
C LYS A 774 -29.24 -18.07 -16.42
N VAL A 775 -29.11 -18.28 -15.11
CA VAL A 775 -29.17 -17.22 -14.11
C VAL A 775 -27.75 -16.72 -13.83
N PRO A 776 -27.40 -15.47 -14.19
CA PRO A 776 -26.04 -14.94 -14.01
C PRO A 776 -25.50 -15.08 -12.58
N ASN A 777 -26.32 -14.76 -11.57
CA ASN A 777 -25.92 -14.83 -10.15
C ASN A 777 -25.68 -16.26 -9.62
N ALA A 778 -26.10 -17.28 -10.37
CA ALA A 778 -25.89 -18.68 -9.99
C ALA A 778 -24.54 -19.22 -10.53
N ARG A 779 -23.90 -18.48 -11.46
CA ARG A 779 -22.58 -18.83 -11.99
C ARG A 779 -21.51 -18.61 -10.93
N GLU A 780 -20.74 -19.65 -10.63
CA GLU A 780 -19.71 -19.61 -9.59
C GLU A 780 -18.43 -18.95 -10.11
N PRO A 781 -18.03 -17.76 -9.61
CA PRO A 781 -16.86 -17.03 -10.10
C PRO A 781 -15.55 -17.80 -9.91
N LEU A 782 -15.47 -18.70 -8.93
CA LEU A 782 -14.28 -19.50 -8.67
C LEU A 782 -13.93 -20.47 -9.82
N VAL A 783 -14.87 -20.76 -10.73
CA VAL A 783 -14.59 -21.53 -11.96
C VAL A 783 -13.53 -20.83 -12.80
N LEU A 784 -13.61 -19.51 -12.93
CA LEU A 784 -12.68 -18.72 -13.74
C LEU A 784 -11.26 -18.75 -13.16
N SER A 785 -11.10 -18.54 -11.85
CA SER A 785 -9.78 -18.58 -11.19
C SER A 785 -9.22 -19.99 -11.07
N THR A 786 -10.08 -21.01 -10.99
CA THR A 786 -9.66 -22.43 -11.09
C THR A 786 -9.06 -22.71 -12.46
N MET A 787 -9.73 -22.26 -13.53
CA MET A 787 -9.18 -22.39 -14.90
C MET A 787 -7.89 -21.58 -15.05
N ALA A 788 -7.80 -20.38 -14.47
CA ALA A 788 -6.57 -19.58 -14.48
C ALA A 788 -5.41 -20.33 -13.81
N SER A 789 -5.67 -20.95 -12.64
CA SER A 789 -4.68 -21.74 -11.89
C SER A 789 -4.21 -22.97 -12.68
N ILE A 790 -5.14 -23.65 -13.36
CA ILE A 790 -4.83 -24.78 -14.24
C ILE A 790 -3.97 -24.33 -15.43
N VAL A 791 -4.32 -23.22 -16.09
CA VAL A 791 -3.55 -22.65 -17.21
C VAL A 791 -2.14 -22.25 -16.77
N ASN A 792 -2.01 -21.58 -15.61
CA ASN A 792 -0.70 -21.20 -15.07
C ASN A 792 0.19 -22.42 -14.78
N ARG A 793 -0.40 -23.56 -14.37
CA ARG A 793 0.36 -24.77 -14.06
C ARG A 793 0.70 -25.59 -15.30
N LEU A 794 -0.27 -25.83 -16.19
CA LEU A 794 -0.11 -26.69 -17.36
C LEU A 794 0.50 -25.95 -18.55
N GLN A 795 0.43 -24.62 -18.56
CA GLN A 795 1.04 -23.74 -19.56
C GLN A 795 0.71 -24.19 -20.99
N ALA A 796 1.71 -24.29 -21.87
CA ALA A 796 1.52 -24.68 -23.27
C ALA A 796 0.83 -26.05 -23.46
N VAL A 797 0.81 -26.93 -22.45
CA VAL A 797 0.20 -28.27 -22.55
C VAL A 797 -1.33 -28.18 -22.66
N ILE A 798 -1.97 -27.20 -21.99
CA ILE A 798 -3.44 -27.02 -22.05
C ILE A 798 -3.89 -26.17 -23.26
N THR A 799 -2.97 -25.60 -24.04
CA THR A 799 -3.29 -24.75 -25.21
C THR A 799 -4.35 -25.35 -26.16
N PRO A 800 -4.38 -26.66 -26.47
CA PRO A 800 -5.42 -27.26 -27.31
C PRO A 800 -6.85 -27.18 -26.76
N GLU A 801 -7.02 -27.06 -25.44
CA GLU A 801 -8.32 -27.00 -24.76
C GLU A 801 -8.81 -25.57 -24.53
N ILE A 802 -7.96 -24.56 -24.75
CA ILE A 802 -8.31 -23.14 -24.57
C ILE A 802 -9.54 -22.71 -25.40
N PRO A 803 -9.70 -23.09 -26.68
CA PRO A 803 -10.90 -22.74 -27.44
C PRO A 803 -12.18 -23.24 -26.77
N LYS A 804 -12.19 -24.49 -26.26
CA LYS A 804 -13.36 -25.04 -25.54
C LYS A 804 -13.63 -24.31 -24.23
N ILE A 805 -12.57 -23.91 -23.51
CA ILE A 805 -12.69 -23.11 -22.29
C ILE A 805 -13.32 -21.75 -22.60
N PHE A 806 -12.89 -21.09 -23.67
CA PHE A 806 -13.39 -19.78 -24.07
C PHE A 806 -14.85 -19.86 -24.55
N ASP A 807 -15.19 -20.86 -25.37
CA ASP A 807 -16.57 -21.07 -25.83
C ASP A 807 -17.56 -21.21 -24.66
N ALA A 808 -17.13 -21.82 -23.54
CA ALA A 808 -17.98 -22.00 -22.37
C ALA A 808 -18.05 -20.78 -21.45
N LEU A 809 -16.92 -20.10 -21.23
CA LEU A 809 -16.79 -19.10 -20.17
C LEU A 809 -16.80 -17.64 -20.66
N PHE A 810 -16.32 -17.38 -21.87
CA PHE A 810 -15.96 -16.04 -22.31
C PHE A 810 -17.18 -15.14 -22.53
N ASP A 811 -18.01 -15.44 -23.53
CA ASP A 811 -19.15 -14.60 -23.92
C ASP A 811 -20.14 -14.41 -22.77
N CYS A 812 -20.48 -15.51 -22.09
CA CYS A 812 -21.49 -15.48 -21.05
C CYS A 812 -21.02 -14.72 -19.79
N THR A 813 -19.72 -14.67 -19.51
CA THR A 813 -19.16 -13.86 -18.42
C THR A 813 -19.01 -12.41 -18.85
N LEU A 814 -18.60 -12.15 -20.10
CA LEU A 814 -18.47 -10.79 -20.64
C LEU A 814 -19.81 -10.05 -20.58
N ASP A 815 -20.91 -10.70 -20.95
CA ASP A 815 -22.29 -10.17 -20.84
C ASP A 815 -22.72 -9.80 -19.42
N MET A 816 -22.08 -10.36 -18.40
CA MET A 816 -22.33 -10.01 -17.00
C MET A 816 -21.59 -8.74 -16.59
N ILE A 817 -20.39 -8.53 -17.12
CA ILE A 817 -19.45 -7.51 -16.63
C ILE A 817 -19.31 -6.28 -17.54
N ASN A 818 -19.86 -6.32 -18.76
CA ASN A 818 -19.76 -5.27 -19.76
C ASN A 818 -20.86 -4.18 -19.67
N LYS A 819 -21.80 -4.28 -18.72
CA LYS A 819 -22.93 -3.32 -18.58
C LYS A 819 -22.60 -2.10 -17.72
N ASN A 820 -21.81 -2.30 -16.68
CA ASN A 820 -21.36 -1.26 -15.75
C ASN A 820 -20.02 -1.67 -15.11
N PHE A 821 -19.48 -0.81 -14.24
CA PHE A 821 -18.23 -1.04 -13.50
C PHE A 821 -18.44 -1.50 -12.05
N GLU A 822 -19.66 -1.86 -11.63
CA GLU A 822 -19.96 -2.17 -10.22
C GLU A 822 -20.35 -3.63 -9.99
N ASP A 823 -21.24 -4.19 -10.81
CA ASP A 823 -21.78 -5.54 -10.61
C ASP A 823 -20.76 -6.69 -10.80
N TYR A 824 -20.92 -7.78 -10.06
CA TYR A 824 -20.09 -9.00 -10.19
C TYR A 824 -18.56 -8.78 -10.07
N PRO A 825 -18.06 -8.13 -8.99
CA PRO A 825 -16.64 -7.81 -8.84
C PRO A 825 -15.73 -9.05 -8.81
N GLN A 826 -16.19 -10.17 -8.25
CA GLN A 826 -15.45 -11.44 -8.23
C GLN A 826 -15.33 -12.04 -9.63
N HIS A 827 -16.40 -12.05 -10.43
CA HIS A 827 -16.34 -12.50 -11.83
C HIS A 827 -15.40 -11.64 -12.65
N ARG A 828 -15.40 -10.31 -12.47
CA ARG A 828 -14.46 -9.41 -13.16
C ARG A 828 -13.01 -9.76 -12.86
N THR A 829 -12.68 -9.84 -11.58
CA THR A 829 -11.29 -10.12 -11.14
C THR A 829 -10.82 -11.45 -11.71
N ASN A 830 -11.59 -12.52 -11.51
CA ASN A 830 -11.19 -13.86 -11.93
C ASN A 830 -11.22 -14.04 -13.46
N PHE A 831 -12.09 -13.32 -14.17
CA PHE A 831 -12.12 -13.31 -15.64
C PHE A 831 -10.82 -12.76 -16.21
N TYR A 832 -10.36 -11.62 -15.70
CA TYR A 832 -9.11 -11.02 -16.17
C TYR A 832 -7.88 -11.79 -15.69
N GLU A 833 -7.92 -12.45 -14.52
CA GLU A 833 -6.88 -13.41 -14.11
C GLU A 833 -6.76 -14.59 -15.10
N LEU A 834 -7.89 -15.16 -15.54
CA LEU A 834 -7.90 -16.21 -16.57
C LEU A 834 -7.34 -15.67 -17.89
N LEU A 835 -7.79 -14.50 -18.33
CA LEU A 835 -7.34 -13.91 -19.57
C LEU A 835 -5.83 -13.61 -19.55
N GLN A 836 -5.31 -13.14 -18.41
CA GLN A 836 -3.89 -12.92 -18.19
C GLN A 836 -3.09 -14.23 -18.25
N ALA A 837 -3.56 -15.29 -17.58
CA ALA A 837 -2.92 -16.60 -17.61
C ALA A 837 -2.83 -17.17 -19.04
N VAL A 838 -3.93 -17.06 -19.80
CA VAL A 838 -3.98 -17.52 -21.20
C VAL A 838 -3.04 -16.68 -22.07
N ASN A 839 -3.03 -15.35 -21.91
CA ASN A 839 -2.12 -14.49 -22.65
C ASN A 839 -0.65 -14.81 -22.36
N MET A 840 -0.30 -15.05 -21.10
CA MET A 840 1.09 -15.29 -20.68
C MET A 840 1.61 -16.66 -21.14
N TYR A 841 0.82 -17.72 -21.03
CA TYR A 841 1.32 -19.09 -21.23
C TYR A 841 0.77 -19.81 -22.46
N CYS A 842 -0.37 -19.36 -23.00
CA CYS A 842 -1.11 -20.02 -24.08
C CYS A 842 -1.37 -19.08 -25.26
N PHE A 843 -0.49 -18.10 -25.52
CA PHE A 843 -0.71 -17.07 -26.54
C PHE A 843 -1.07 -17.61 -27.94
N LYS A 844 -0.51 -18.77 -28.33
CA LYS A 844 -0.83 -19.45 -29.59
C LYS A 844 -2.33 -19.76 -29.76
N ALA A 845 -3.07 -19.94 -28.66
CA ALA A 845 -4.51 -20.12 -28.71
C ALA A 845 -5.23 -18.88 -29.29
N PHE A 846 -4.78 -17.66 -28.96
CA PHE A 846 -5.33 -16.43 -29.53
C PHE A 846 -5.10 -16.29 -31.02
N LEU A 847 -4.03 -16.90 -31.54
CA LEU A 847 -3.77 -16.95 -32.98
C LEU A 847 -4.62 -17.99 -33.70
N SER A 848 -5.24 -18.92 -32.96
CA SER A 848 -6.06 -20.01 -33.51
C SER A 848 -7.57 -19.75 -33.45
N ILE A 849 -8.02 -18.80 -32.61
CA ILE A 849 -9.43 -18.41 -32.53
C ILE A 849 -9.84 -17.52 -33.72
N PRO A 850 -11.13 -17.51 -34.10
CA PRO A 850 -11.63 -16.63 -35.14
C PRO A 850 -11.35 -15.14 -34.85
N PRO A 851 -11.11 -14.30 -35.88
CA PRO A 851 -10.87 -12.86 -35.70
C PRO A 851 -11.97 -12.12 -34.93
N GLU A 852 -13.23 -12.55 -35.05
CA GLU A 852 -14.36 -11.98 -34.31
C GLU A 852 -14.26 -12.25 -32.80
N GLN A 853 -13.87 -13.47 -32.42
CA GLN A 853 -13.62 -13.81 -31.01
C GLN A 853 -12.38 -13.08 -30.48
N PHE A 854 -11.31 -12.97 -31.29
CA PHE A 854 -10.13 -12.19 -30.92
C PHE A 854 -10.47 -10.71 -30.69
N LYS A 855 -11.37 -10.14 -31.49
CA LYS A 855 -11.88 -8.78 -31.28
C LYS A 855 -12.59 -8.65 -29.93
N LEU A 856 -13.42 -9.62 -29.52
CA LEU A 856 -14.06 -9.60 -28.20
C LEU A 856 -13.03 -9.69 -27.06
N VAL A 857 -11.98 -10.49 -27.23
CA VAL A 857 -10.83 -10.52 -26.30
C VAL A 857 -10.21 -9.13 -26.18
N PHE A 858 -9.88 -8.51 -27.30
CA PHE A 858 -9.32 -7.16 -27.34
C PHE A 858 -10.23 -6.13 -26.67
N ASP A 859 -11.51 -6.10 -27.03
CA ASP A 859 -12.50 -5.15 -26.48
C ASP A 859 -12.67 -5.35 -24.96
N SER A 860 -12.55 -6.59 -24.46
CA SER A 860 -12.56 -6.87 -23.01
C SER A 860 -11.32 -6.31 -22.30
N ILE A 861 -10.13 -6.36 -22.91
CA ILE A 861 -8.91 -5.77 -22.35
C ILE A 861 -9.06 -4.24 -22.26
N VAL A 862 -9.65 -3.63 -23.30
CA VAL A 862 -10.00 -2.20 -23.30
C VAL A 862 -10.97 -1.85 -22.18
N TRP A 863 -11.99 -2.68 -21.95
CA TRP A 863 -12.91 -2.49 -20.85
C TRP A 863 -12.23 -2.59 -19.49
N ALA A 864 -11.28 -3.51 -19.34
CA ALA A 864 -10.52 -3.72 -18.11
C ALA A 864 -9.75 -2.48 -17.69
N PHE A 865 -8.91 -1.93 -18.58
CA PHE A 865 -8.05 -0.80 -18.22
C PHE A 865 -8.81 0.54 -18.08
N LYS A 866 -10.06 0.60 -18.56
CA LYS A 866 -10.98 1.73 -18.32
C LYS A 866 -11.69 1.67 -16.95
N HIS A 867 -11.54 0.56 -16.24
CA HIS A 867 -12.29 0.34 -15.00
C HIS A 867 -11.84 1.28 -13.87
N THR A 868 -12.78 1.67 -13.02
CA THR A 868 -12.52 2.44 -11.78
C THR A 868 -11.85 1.61 -10.67
N MET A 869 -11.89 0.28 -10.74
CA MET A 869 -11.26 -0.60 -9.77
C MET A 869 -9.80 -0.78 -10.18
N ARG A 870 -8.89 -0.27 -9.34
CA ARG A 870 -7.46 -0.20 -9.67
C ARG A 870 -6.86 -1.56 -10.03
N ASN A 871 -7.16 -2.61 -9.27
CA ASN A 871 -6.66 -3.95 -9.53
C ASN A 871 -7.05 -4.47 -10.93
N VAL A 872 -8.30 -4.26 -11.35
CA VAL A 872 -8.79 -4.64 -12.68
C VAL A 872 -8.13 -3.80 -13.76
N ALA A 873 -8.02 -2.49 -13.55
CA ALA A 873 -7.38 -1.60 -14.51
C ALA A 873 -5.90 -1.92 -14.74
N ASP A 874 -5.15 -2.10 -13.65
CA ASP A 874 -3.73 -2.48 -13.70
C ASP A 874 -3.55 -3.86 -14.36
N THR A 875 -4.43 -4.82 -14.06
CA THR A 875 -4.41 -6.14 -14.72
C THR A 875 -4.67 -6.01 -16.23
N GLY A 876 -5.65 -5.20 -16.64
CA GLY A 876 -5.92 -4.91 -18.05
C GLY A 876 -4.72 -4.34 -18.80
N LEU A 877 -4.04 -3.35 -18.21
CA LEU A 877 -2.83 -2.74 -18.76
C LEU A 877 -1.69 -3.76 -18.88
N ASN A 878 -1.51 -4.60 -17.86
CA ASN A 878 -0.49 -5.66 -17.88
C ASN A 878 -0.79 -6.72 -18.96
N ILE A 879 -2.05 -7.11 -19.15
CA ILE A 879 -2.45 -8.02 -20.23
C ILE A 879 -2.11 -7.39 -21.58
N LEU A 880 -2.45 -6.12 -21.80
CA LEU A 880 -2.15 -5.42 -23.05
C LEU A 880 -0.64 -5.37 -23.33
N MET A 881 0.17 -4.98 -22.34
CA MET A 881 1.62 -4.93 -22.48
C MET A 881 2.21 -6.30 -22.86
N GLN A 882 1.80 -7.34 -22.12
CA GLN A 882 2.25 -8.71 -22.39
C GLN A 882 1.80 -9.20 -23.77
N MET A 883 0.57 -8.84 -24.21
CA MET A 883 0.07 -9.19 -25.54
C MET A 883 0.91 -8.55 -26.64
N LEU A 884 1.26 -7.27 -26.50
CA LEU A 884 2.11 -6.56 -27.44
C LEU A 884 3.53 -7.16 -27.53
N GLN A 885 4.08 -7.63 -26.41
CA GLN A 885 5.38 -8.33 -26.37
C GLN A 885 5.30 -9.73 -27.00
N ASN A 886 4.23 -10.48 -26.73
CA ASN A 886 4.04 -11.82 -27.29
C ASN A 886 3.90 -11.80 -28.82
N LEU A 887 3.29 -10.76 -29.38
CA LEU A 887 3.16 -10.58 -30.83
C LEU A 887 4.52 -10.48 -31.53
N GLU A 888 5.57 -9.95 -30.87
CA GLU A 888 6.91 -9.85 -31.48
C GLU A 888 7.47 -11.22 -31.89
N GLN A 889 7.10 -12.28 -31.18
CA GLN A 889 7.51 -13.65 -31.49
C GLN A 889 6.77 -14.23 -32.71
N HIS A 890 5.77 -13.53 -33.23
CA HIS A 890 4.90 -13.95 -34.33
C HIS A 890 4.78 -12.86 -35.41
N PRO A 891 5.84 -12.59 -36.21
CA PRO A 891 5.93 -11.41 -37.07
C PRO A 891 4.76 -11.24 -38.05
N GLN A 892 4.28 -12.33 -38.65
CA GLN A 892 3.16 -12.27 -39.61
C GLN A 892 1.86 -11.82 -38.94
N ALA A 893 1.54 -12.41 -37.78
CA ALA A 893 0.35 -12.04 -37.02
C ALA A 893 0.47 -10.64 -36.41
N ALA A 894 1.68 -10.25 -35.98
CA ALA A 894 1.97 -8.92 -35.45
C ALA A 894 1.64 -7.82 -36.47
N GLN A 895 2.06 -7.98 -37.73
CA GLN A 895 1.76 -6.99 -38.77
C GLN A 895 0.25 -6.83 -39.00
N SER A 896 -0.50 -7.93 -39.10
CA SER A 896 -1.97 -7.85 -39.21
C SER A 896 -2.63 -7.24 -37.99
N PHE A 897 -2.11 -7.51 -36.79
CA PHE A 897 -2.59 -6.94 -35.55
C PHE A 897 -2.34 -5.43 -35.50
N TYR A 898 -1.13 -4.98 -35.85
CA TYR A 898 -0.80 -3.55 -35.86
C TYR A 898 -1.67 -2.79 -36.87
N GLN A 899 -1.89 -3.34 -38.06
CA GLN A 899 -2.76 -2.73 -39.06
C GLN A 899 -4.20 -2.55 -38.56
N THR A 900 -4.70 -3.48 -37.74
CA THR A 900 -6.10 -3.49 -37.30
C THR A 900 -6.31 -2.72 -36.00
N TYR A 901 -5.40 -2.84 -35.02
CA TYR A 901 -5.65 -2.42 -33.64
C TYR A 901 -4.69 -1.33 -33.13
N TYR A 902 -3.58 -1.01 -33.83
CA TYR A 902 -2.56 -0.11 -33.27
C TYR A 902 -3.10 1.29 -32.95
N THR A 903 -3.78 1.92 -33.92
CA THR A 903 -4.38 3.25 -33.74
C THR A 903 -5.52 3.23 -32.73
N ASP A 904 -6.29 2.14 -32.69
CA ASP A 904 -7.36 1.96 -31.72
C ASP A 904 -6.80 1.87 -30.30
N ILE A 905 -5.74 1.09 -30.07
CA ILE A 905 -5.05 1.01 -28.78
C ILE A 905 -4.58 2.40 -28.34
N LEU A 906 -3.91 3.14 -29.22
CA LEU A 906 -3.45 4.50 -28.90
C LEU A 906 -4.62 5.38 -28.45
N MET A 907 -5.71 5.40 -29.21
CA MET A 907 -6.90 6.19 -28.87
C MET A 907 -7.47 5.80 -27.50
N GLN A 908 -7.60 4.50 -27.24
CA GLN A 908 -8.17 4.01 -25.97
C GLN A 908 -7.25 4.33 -24.79
N ILE A 909 -5.93 4.16 -24.92
CA ILE A 909 -4.98 4.52 -23.86
C ILE A 909 -5.00 6.03 -23.62
N PHE A 910 -4.99 6.86 -24.66
CA PHE A 910 -5.06 8.31 -24.48
C PHE A 910 -6.34 8.74 -23.74
N SER A 911 -7.49 8.12 -24.04
CA SER A 911 -8.75 8.42 -23.34
C SER A 911 -8.64 8.19 -21.82
N VAL A 912 -7.91 7.16 -21.41
CA VAL A 912 -7.71 6.78 -19.99
C VAL A 912 -6.59 7.58 -19.35
N VAL A 913 -5.50 7.85 -20.07
CA VAL A 913 -4.41 8.72 -19.60
C VAL A 913 -4.95 10.09 -19.25
N THR A 914 -5.84 10.64 -20.07
CA THR A 914 -6.42 11.97 -19.88
C THR A 914 -7.54 12.03 -18.84
N ASP A 915 -8.01 10.89 -18.34
CA ASP A 915 -9.00 10.82 -17.26
C ASP A 915 -8.31 10.93 -15.90
N THR A 916 -8.79 11.86 -15.06
CA THR A 916 -8.25 12.09 -13.73
C THR A 916 -8.47 10.91 -12.78
N SER A 917 -9.43 10.04 -13.11
CA SER A 917 -9.81 8.84 -12.35
C SER A 917 -8.76 7.72 -12.44
N HIS A 918 -7.87 7.74 -13.45
CA HIS A 918 -6.91 6.65 -13.71
C HIS A 918 -5.45 7.06 -13.50
N THR A 919 -5.21 8.20 -12.85
CA THR A 919 -3.85 8.74 -12.57
C THR A 919 -2.96 7.80 -11.76
N ALA A 920 -3.54 6.91 -10.95
CA ALA A 920 -2.81 5.90 -10.19
C ALA A 920 -2.02 4.91 -11.06
N SER A 921 -2.45 4.70 -12.31
CA SER A 921 -1.86 3.73 -13.25
C SER A 921 -0.97 4.39 -14.31
N LEU A 922 -0.60 5.67 -14.13
CA LEU A 922 0.19 6.45 -15.09
C LEU A 922 1.52 5.79 -15.46
N GLN A 923 2.15 5.05 -14.53
CA GLN A 923 3.38 4.31 -14.81
C GLN A 923 3.17 3.23 -15.88
N ASN A 924 2.05 2.49 -15.81
CA ASN A 924 1.72 1.45 -16.79
C ASN A 924 1.35 2.08 -18.13
N HIS A 925 0.59 3.18 -18.14
CA HIS A 925 0.30 3.94 -19.36
C HIS A 925 1.57 4.43 -20.05
N ALA A 926 2.50 5.03 -19.30
CA ALA A 926 3.77 5.51 -19.83
C ALA A 926 4.58 4.36 -20.43
N THR A 927 4.63 3.20 -19.75
CA THR A 927 5.36 2.01 -20.23
C THR A 927 4.78 1.50 -21.56
N ILE A 928 3.46 1.39 -21.68
CA ILE A 928 2.81 0.89 -22.91
C ILE A 928 2.98 1.88 -24.06
N LEU A 929 2.74 3.17 -23.82
CA LEU A 929 2.91 4.19 -24.86
C LEU A 929 4.36 4.26 -25.32
N ALA A 930 5.33 4.34 -24.40
CA ALA A 930 6.74 4.34 -24.71
C ALA A 930 7.13 3.13 -25.57
N TYR A 931 6.66 1.93 -25.19
CA TYR A 931 6.87 0.72 -25.99
C TYR A 931 6.26 0.84 -27.40
N MET A 932 4.99 1.27 -27.52
CA MET A 932 4.33 1.42 -28.81
C MET A 932 5.05 2.42 -29.74
N PHE A 933 5.42 3.60 -29.23
CA PHE A 933 6.16 4.60 -30.00
C PHE A 933 7.53 4.06 -30.46
N SER A 934 8.24 3.32 -29.59
CA SER A 934 9.50 2.69 -29.95
C SER A 934 9.37 1.63 -31.05
N LEU A 935 8.23 0.92 -31.15
CA LEU A 935 7.98 -0.05 -32.23
C LEU A 935 7.90 0.64 -33.60
N VAL A 936 7.28 1.82 -33.65
CA VAL A 936 7.15 2.61 -34.88
C VAL A 936 8.50 3.18 -35.27
N GLU A 937 9.22 3.79 -34.33
CA GLU A 937 10.52 4.42 -34.60
C GLU A 937 11.59 3.40 -34.99
N ALA A 938 11.63 2.23 -34.35
CA ALA A 938 12.57 1.16 -34.69
C ALA A 938 12.25 0.43 -36.01
N GLY A 939 11.23 0.86 -36.76
CA GLY A 939 10.84 0.28 -38.04
C GLY A 939 10.32 -1.16 -37.95
N ARG A 940 9.87 -1.62 -36.76
CA ARG A 940 9.34 -2.98 -36.57
C ARG A 940 7.94 -3.15 -37.19
N ILE A 941 7.22 -2.04 -37.40
CA ILE A 941 5.94 -2.02 -38.08
C ILE A 941 6.16 -1.69 -39.56
N THR A 942 6.05 -2.71 -40.41
CA THR A 942 6.26 -2.65 -41.86
C THR A 942 4.98 -2.41 -42.65
N VAL A 943 3.82 -2.70 -42.06
CA VAL A 943 2.51 -2.39 -42.65
C VAL A 943 2.24 -0.89 -42.58
N LYS A 944 1.55 -0.36 -43.60
CA LYS A 944 1.15 1.05 -43.61
C LYS A 944 0.05 1.29 -42.59
N LEU A 945 0.30 2.20 -41.65
CA LEU A 945 -0.68 2.65 -40.65
C LEU A 945 -1.51 3.86 -41.12
N GLY A 946 -1.11 4.49 -42.23
CA GLY A 946 -1.77 5.67 -42.78
C GLY A 946 -1.49 5.85 -44.27
N PRO A 947 -1.81 7.04 -44.83
CA PRO A 947 -1.66 7.32 -46.25
C PRO A 947 -0.19 7.51 -46.69
N SER A 948 0.70 7.97 -45.79
CA SER A 948 2.14 8.12 -46.08
C SER A 948 2.86 6.78 -46.01
N ASP A 949 4.01 6.68 -46.69
CA ASP A 949 4.93 5.54 -46.56
C ASP A 949 5.70 5.56 -45.23
N ASP A 950 5.78 6.72 -44.57
CA ASP A 950 6.42 6.87 -43.27
C ASP A 950 5.41 6.72 -42.11
N ASN A 951 5.54 5.62 -41.36
CA ASN A 951 4.70 5.32 -40.21
C ASN A 951 4.92 6.29 -39.04
N VAL A 952 6.12 6.87 -38.87
CA VAL A 952 6.39 7.87 -37.82
C VAL A 952 5.53 9.10 -38.07
N LEU A 953 5.57 9.63 -39.30
CA LEU A 953 4.78 10.79 -39.70
C LEU A 953 3.26 10.52 -39.57
N ASN A 954 2.78 9.36 -40.05
CA ASN A 954 1.37 8.98 -39.95
C ASN A 954 0.87 8.99 -38.49
N ILE A 955 1.65 8.44 -37.56
CA ILE A 955 1.26 8.37 -36.14
C ILE A 955 1.36 9.74 -35.47
N GLN A 956 2.36 10.55 -35.80
CA GLN A 956 2.44 11.93 -35.31
C GLN A 956 1.21 12.74 -35.70
N GLU A 957 0.81 12.70 -36.97
CA GLU A 957 -0.38 13.41 -37.46
C GLU A 957 -1.67 12.86 -36.84
N TYR A 958 -1.80 11.54 -36.71
CA TYR A 958 -2.96 10.90 -36.09
C TYR A 958 -3.15 11.33 -34.63
N VAL A 959 -2.08 11.24 -33.81
CA VAL A 959 -2.14 11.63 -32.39
C VAL A 959 -2.39 13.14 -32.26
N ALA A 960 -1.76 13.96 -33.09
CA ALA A 960 -2.00 15.41 -33.08
C ALA A 960 -3.47 15.74 -33.39
N MET A 961 -4.06 15.08 -34.39
CA MET A 961 -5.48 15.26 -34.74
C MET A 961 -6.41 14.78 -33.62
N LEU A 962 -6.12 13.62 -33.03
CA LEU A 962 -6.87 13.07 -31.90
C LEU A 962 -6.90 14.06 -30.73
N LEU A 963 -5.73 14.56 -30.31
CA LEU A 963 -5.62 15.49 -29.19
C LEU A 963 -6.26 16.84 -29.50
N LYS A 964 -6.15 17.35 -30.74
CA LYS A 964 -6.80 18.61 -31.15
C LYS A 964 -8.31 18.51 -31.15
N SER A 965 -8.85 17.34 -31.50
CA SER A 965 -10.29 17.07 -31.47
C SER A 965 -10.83 16.93 -30.04
N ALA A 966 -10.07 16.30 -29.14
CA ALA A 966 -10.45 16.09 -27.74
C ALA A 966 -10.33 17.38 -26.91
N PHE A 967 -9.29 18.19 -27.16
CA PHE A 967 -8.97 19.39 -26.39
C PHE A 967 -8.78 20.59 -27.33
N SER A 968 -9.90 21.18 -27.76
CA SER A 968 -9.91 22.26 -28.75
C SER A 968 -9.13 23.51 -28.32
N HIS A 969 -9.03 23.74 -27.00
CA HIS A 969 -8.36 24.88 -26.38
C HIS A 969 -6.82 24.81 -26.43
N LEU A 970 -6.22 23.66 -26.74
CA LEU A 970 -4.77 23.55 -26.87
C LEU A 970 -4.26 24.22 -28.15
N THR A 971 -3.11 24.90 -28.08
CA THR A 971 -2.45 25.51 -29.24
C THR A 971 -1.78 24.44 -30.12
N GLY A 972 -1.56 24.77 -31.40
CA GLY A 972 -0.89 23.84 -32.33
C GLY A 972 0.55 23.51 -31.87
N ASN A 973 1.23 24.47 -31.24
CA ASN A 973 2.59 24.29 -30.74
C ASN A 973 2.64 23.35 -29.53
N GLN A 974 1.71 23.48 -28.57
CA GLN A 974 1.60 22.56 -27.43
C GLN A 974 1.46 21.10 -27.90
N ILE A 975 0.54 20.86 -28.83
CA ILE A 975 0.30 19.52 -29.39
C ILE A 975 1.53 19.00 -30.12
N LYS A 976 2.16 19.83 -30.95
CA LYS A 976 3.37 19.44 -31.70
C LYS A 976 4.51 19.03 -30.76
N ILE A 977 4.78 19.81 -29.72
CA ILE A 977 5.85 19.54 -28.76
C ILE A 977 5.55 18.28 -27.96
N PHE A 978 4.30 18.11 -27.52
CA PHE A 978 3.89 16.89 -26.82
C PHE A 978 4.09 15.66 -27.69
N VAL A 979 3.55 15.65 -28.92
CA VAL A 979 3.68 14.52 -29.85
C VAL A 979 5.13 14.21 -30.19
N THR A 980 5.97 15.23 -30.38
CA THR A 980 7.41 15.05 -30.61
C THR A 980 8.10 14.42 -29.38
N GLY A 981 7.74 14.87 -28.18
CA GLY A 981 8.26 14.32 -26.93
C GLY A 981 7.93 12.83 -26.72
N LEU A 982 6.78 12.35 -27.23
CA LEU A 982 6.43 10.93 -27.18
C LEU A 982 7.42 10.04 -27.96
N PHE A 983 8.04 10.52 -29.03
CA PHE A 983 9.08 9.77 -29.75
C PHE A 983 10.47 9.96 -29.12
N ASN A 984 10.77 11.16 -28.65
CA ASN A 984 12.11 11.45 -28.11
C ASN A 984 12.37 10.77 -26.75
N LEU A 985 11.32 10.50 -25.96
CA LEU A 985 11.40 9.96 -24.60
C LEU A 985 11.00 8.48 -24.49
N ASP A 986 10.69 7.81 -25.60
CA ASP A 986 10.20 6.43 -25.64
C ASP A 986 11.15 5.36 -25.03
N GLN A 987 12.44 5.68 -24.85
CA GLN A 987 13.42 4.82 -24.19
C GLN A 987 13.60 5.11 -22.69
N ASP A 988 13.11 6.26 -22.20
CA ASP A 988 13.14 6.62 -20.77
C ASP A 988 11.70 6.75 -20.24
N VAL A 989 11.20 5.65 -19.69
CA VAL A 989 9.84 5.57 -19.14
C VAL A 989 9.61 6.56 -17.99
N HIS A 990 10.66 6.92 -17.22
CA HIS A 990 10.52 7.89 -16.14
C HIS A 990 10.28 9.28 -16.73
N ALA A 991 11.12 9.72 -17.66
CA ALA A 991 10.95 10.99 -18.35
C ALA A 991 9.64 11.06 -19.16
N PHE A 992 9.26 9.95 -19.81
CA PHE A 992 7.99 9.83 -20.54
C PHE A 992 6.79 10.03 -19.62
N LYS A 993 6.79 9.38 -18.45
CA LYS A 993 5.71 9.53 -17.46
C LYS A 993 5.56 10.98 -17.01
N GLU A 994 6.67 11.65 -16.76
CA GLU A 994 6.64 13.06 -16.38
C GLU A 994 6.16 13.95 -17.52
N HIS A 995 6.52 13.63 -18.76
CA HIS A 995 6.00 14.32 -19.93
C HIS A 995 4.48 14.16 -20.09
N LEU A 996 3.94 12.96 -19.84
CA LEU A 996 2.48 12.75 -19.76
C LEU A 996 1.87 13.57 -18.62
N ARG A 997 2.50 13.62 -17.45
CA ARG A 997 2.02 14.41 -16.30
C ARG A 997 1.94 15.89 -16.64
N ASP A 998 2.96 16.44 -17.30
CA ASP A 998 2.95 17.82 -17.77
C ASP A 998 1.79 18.10 -18.72
N PHE A 999 1.53 17.18 -19.65
CA PHE A 999 0.38 17.28 -20.55
C PHE A 999 -0.97 17.25 -19.80
N LEU A 1000 -1.11 16.39 -18.78
CA LEU A 1000 -2.32 16.34 -17.94
C LEU A 1000 -2.58 17.63 -17.15
N ILE A 1001 -1.53 18.41 -16.90
CA ILE A 1001 -1.65 19.74 -16.30
C ILE A 1001 -2.09 20.74 -17.37
N GLN A 1002 -1.45 20.72 -18.54
CA GLN A 1002 -1.78 21.61 -19.66
C GLN A 1002 -3.23 21.48 -20.14
N ILE A 1003 -3.78 20.25 -20.22
CA ILE A 1003 -5.19 20.07 -20.66
C ILE A 1003 -6.21 20.70 -19.70
N LYS A 1004 -5.84 20.96 -18.43
CA LYS A 1004 -6.72 21.58 -17.43
C LYS A 1004 -6.69 23.12 -17.47
N GLU A 1005 -5.66 23.71 -18.06
CA GLU A 1005 -5.47 25.17 -18.10
C GLU A 1005 -5.75 25.70 -19.51
N VAL A 1006 -6.58 26.74 -19.61
CA VAL A 1006 -6.84 27.41 -20.89
C VAL A 1006 -5.81 28.53 -21.05
N THR A 1007 -4.82 28.33 -21.92
CA THR A 1007 -3.68 29.26 -22.11
C THR A 1007 -3.97 30.39 -23.10
N GLY A 1008 -4.90 30.22 -24.04
CA GLY A 1008 -5.20 31.24 -25.05
C GLY A 1008 -4.11 31.32 -26.13
N GLU A 1009 -3.74 32.54 -26.56
CA GLU A 1009 -2.68 32.78 -27.57
C GLU A 1009 -1.29 33.02 -26.95
N ASP A 1010 -1.20 33.18 -25.62
CA ASP A 1010 0.03 33.49 -24.89
C ASP A 1010 0.65 32.22 -24.27
N ASP A 1011 1.56 31.57 -25.02
CA ASP A 1011 2.25 30.34 -24.62
C ASP A 1011 3.58 30.58 -23.87
N SER A 1012 3.91 31.84 -23.52
CA SER A 1012 5.22 32.23 -22.98
C SER A 1012 5.62 31.51 -21.68
N ASP A 1013 4.66 31.30 -20.77
CA ASP A 1013 4.90 30.67 -19.46
C ASP A 1013 4.97 29.12 -19.50
N LEU A 1014 4.78 28.52 -20.68
CA LEU A 1014 4.91 27.08 -20.87
C LEU A 1014 6.37 26.67 -21.18
N TYR A 1015 7.25 27.64 -21.43
CA TYR A 1015 8.66 27.42 -21.77
C TYR A 1015 8.85 26.40 -22.90
N LEU A 1016 7.97 26.48 -23.90
CA LEU A 1016 7.88 25.54 -25.02
C LEU A 1016 9.20 25.44 -25.82
N GLU A 1017 9.89 26.56 -26.01
CA GLU A 1017 11.18 26.59 -26.71
C GLU A 1017 12.30 25.91 -25.91
N GLU A 1018 12.35 26.12 -24.59
CA GLU A 1018 13.30 25.44 -23.72
C GLU A 1018 13.05 23.92 -23.71
N ARG A 1019 11.77 23.53 -23.64
CA ARG A 1019 11.38 22.12 -23.71
C ARG A 1019 11.70 21.51 -25.06
N GLU A 1020 11.47 22.22 -26.16
CA GLU A 1020 11.85 21.77 -27.50
C GLU A 1020 13.37 21.57 -27.61
N ASN A 1021 14.17 22.50 -27.08
CA ASN A 1021 15.63 22.39 -27.07
C ASN A 1021 16.13 21.25 -26.19
N GLU A 1022 15.50 21.00 -25.05
CA GLU A 1022 15.76 19.84 -24.19
C GLU A 1022 15.46 18.53 -24.93
N LEU A 1023 14.29 18.43 -25.57
CA LEU A 1023 13.90 17.27 -26.36
C LEU A 1023 14.83 17.04 -27.55
N LYS A 1024 15.34 18.10 -28.20
CA LYS A 1024 16.36 18.00 -29.26
C LYS A 1024 17.68 17.43 -28.73
N LYS A 1025 18.15 17.90 -27.57
CA LYS A 1025 19.36 17.36 -26.93
C LYS A 1025 19.21 15.87 -26.60
N ILE A 1026 18.05 15.48 -26.04
CA ILE A 1026 17.76 14.08 -25.73
C ILE A 1026 17.73 13.24 -27.01
N GLN A 1027 17.13 13.76 -28.08
CA GLN A 1027 17.12 13.09 -29.39
C GLN A 1027 18.54 12.93 -29.96
N GLU A 1028 19.40 13.94 -29.84
CA GLU A 1028 20.80 13.86 -30.25
C GLU A 1028 21.58 12.85 -29.41
N GLU A 1029 21.38 12.79 -28.09
CA GLU A 1029 22.00 11.80 -27.21
C GLU A 1029 21.55 10.38 -27.55
N LYS A 1030 20.24 10.20 -27.75
CA LYS A 1030 19.66 8.93 -28.22
C LYS A 1030 20.29 8.51 -29.56
N ARG A 1031 20.40 9.43 -30.51
CA ARG A 1031 21.07 9.19 -31.81
C ARG A 1031 22.55 8.82 -31.63
N ARG A 1032 23.29 9.48 -30.72
CA ARG A 1032 24.68 9.13 -30.42
C ARG A 1032 24.79 7.72 -29.80
N MET A 1033 23.90 7.35 -28.89
CA MET A 1033 23.90 5.99 -28.33
C MET A 1033 23.63 4.93 -29.40
N LEU A 1034 22.67 5.19 -30.30
CA LEU A 1034 22.40 4.31 -31.44
C LEU A 1034 23.59 4.20 -32.40
N MET A 1035 24.34 5.30 -32.61
CA MET A 1035 25.59 5.30 -33.41
C MET A 1035 26.72 4.46 -32.79
N THR A 1036 26.75 4.28 -31.47
CA THR A 1036 27.79 3.46 -30.81
C THR A 1036 27.59 1.95 -30.96
N VAL A 1037 26.45 1.51 -31.50
CA VAL A 1037 26.13 0.09 -31.72
C VAL A 1037 26.19 -0.21 -33.22
N PRO A 1038 27.21 -0.94 -33.71
CA PRO A 1038 27.35 -1.23 -35.14
C PRO A 1038 26.12 -1.97 -35.70
N GLY A 1039 25.54 -1.43 -36.78
CA GLY A 1039 24.39 -2.01 -37.49
C GLY A 1039 23.00 -1.54 -37.01
N MET A 1040 22.90 -0.64 -36.03
CA MET A 1040 21.62 -0.09 -35.55
C MET A 1040 21.08 1.10 -36.38
N MET A 1041 21.92 1.82 -37.12
CA MET A 1041 21.48 2.89 -38.03
C MET A 1041 21.52 2.43 -39.48
N ASN A 1042 20.58 2.93 -40.28
CA ASN A 1042 20.54 2.68 -41.71
C ASN A 1042 21.81 3.26 -42.37
N PRO A 1043 22.48 2.59 -43.34
CA PRO A 1043 23.72 3.11 -43.94
C PRO A 1043 23.60 4.52 -44.55
N HIS A 1044 22.39 4.92 -44.97
CA HIS A 1044 22.10 6.26 -45.49
C HIS A 1044 21.93 7.35 -44.41
N GLU A 1045 21.86 6.96 -43.14
CA GLU A 1045 21.71 7.86 -41.97
C GLU A 1045 23.03 8.08 -41.22
N MET A 1046 24.09 7.36 -41.61
CA MET A 1046 25.45 7.56 -41.14
C MET A 1046 26.06 8.82 -41.78
N PRO A 1047 26.76 9.68 -41.01
CA PRO A 1047 27.54 10.78 -41.58
C PRO A 1047 28.50 10.28 -42.67
N GLU A 1048 28.68 11.03 -43.77
CA GLU A 1048 29.54 10.62 -44.90
C GLU A 1048 30.95 10.22 -44.43
N ASP A 1049 31.48 10.87 -43.40
CA ASP A 1049 32.80 10.59 -42.80
C ASP A 1049 32.93 9.19 -42.16
N MET A 1050 31.83 8.48 -41.89
CA MET A 1050 31.79 7.14 -41.28
C MET A 1050 31.33 6.04 -42.26
N GLN A 1051 31.04 6.37 -43.52
CA GLN A 1051 30.63 5.38 -44.53
C GLN A 1051 31.84 4.67 -45.18
N ASP A 1052 33.06 5.18 -44.97
CA ASP A 1052 34.30 4.71 -45.58
C ASP A 1052 35.23 3.89 -44.64
N GLU A 1053 34.79 3.52 -43.42
CA GLU A 1053 35.53 2.64 -42.48
C GLU A 1053 35.03 1.19 -42.41
#